data_AF-A0A9D4R547-F1
#
_entry.id   AF-A0A9D4R547-F1
#
_cell.length_a   1.000
_cell.length_b   1.000
_cell.length_c   1.000
_cell.angle_alpha   90.00
_cell.angle_beta   90.00
_cell.angle_gamma   90.00
#
_symmetry.space_group_name_H-M   'P 1'
#
loop_
_entity.id
_entity.type
_entity.pdbx_description
1 polymer ?
#
loop_
_entity_poly.entity_id
_entity_poly.type
_entity_poly.pdbx_seq_one_letter_code
_entity_poly.pdbx_strand_id
1 'polypeptide(L)'
;MRNKLEKEELPTEYIKQRSPEWFTLRDSVKVTGSVAHDSIGLNTLKVQKYFFESKFCAKPITKEVSEASKLAMNHGSTNEINAIATIVGKIMPVFYPNFTFYEVGAHIIRDKQSTHVMVISPDGALRCNDKIVSVEIKCPCSEFVGNTPVFYKPKERHIIQCLLETNVLRAEEHIYISWSKESTTVFRLKPKPDLVTSVIDEVIDVYYADVPMKPKKLSERAKTLKSQIKEVADEAEFLGEFPSILSNSFPRNEQDIDEHDMYYRQQSDVTNVTQCLNDINDLIENAHKAIKLLNEAYQYQKPIASEVLVYLLSDMNRLWHRELGHGIPIAYLYKGYSLTIPTSRRILDKVLNECKKFDIHMPCITFDGQFFKLKDYGSDDKPLSLFALQRQIWSDITKMTKSQIIDHIDDMFRLPTYELVTEAEVRANGELQTIRQFFAVHNSNELCPPIVTAVATLKQNNRSNEHASNTADCSDTISMEDAVGFDDEVIEVLRSVGHSSGESNDISTSKDSDSETGGSNNEKEYARKQSTIVLNSEEDTHRVAKEAVITLDYCDYENILKVLQNTKRKKWHETDVTFIETLLKSPELMKNVFNHDELNSIIHYLSIKLSDVGIVIRKTLPKGEKIVMLCSSIGVKSNLSQVKSIRNKHRCIPSLHSLCLKCLRKKEYPKEAVAISFARCIWPTKKSEWLNNSHVSEEVLLEQDQDNVRTETFPKSTSFFPLYSPEFSGERQQLEVKVMDGTHIRTNLKSKLIKNGLGDVKIDPWKQVAQSGKTYLRPAMLEVRDDGKILHQQSDPFVRTMFAEDVQEELLRGGHDIEAHFCKILRQWHEAEDQPGIPAFERCVRSLKLKAWLMNRYDFAAFPPPSQYVKGIPRVTFEGLVCSIDAHILLYRLVKGSAYNWRSVSTLVAENFMGELAERASNSNGVPSGAMLASDMGKISQLHAMRLKPGRYVHIYNIIIILHNFK
;
A
#
# COMPACT_ATOMS: atom_id res chain seq x y z
N MET A 1 -56.91 -30.86 -23.64
CA MET A 1 -55.67 -30.23 -24.14
C MET A 1 -54.71 -31.15 -24.89
N ARG A 2 -54.30 -32.34 -24.39
CA ARG A 2 -53.25 -33.20 -25.01
C ARG A 2 -53.21 -33.21 -26.56
N ASN A 3 -54.33 -33.44 -27.24
CA ASN A 3 -54.39 -33.56 -28.70
C ASN A 3 -54.32 -32.23 -29.49
N LYS A 4 -53.93 -31.10 -28.86
CA LYS A 4 -53.58 -29.84 -29.56
C LYS A 4 -52.07 -29.57 -29.64
N LEU A 5 -51.25 -30.28 -28.86
CA LEU A 5 -49.83 -29.92 -28.64
C LEU A 5 -48.85 -30.45 -29.71
N GLU A 6 -49.31 -31.20 -30.71
CA GLU A 6 -48.44 -31.86 -31.70
C GLU A 6 -48.15 -31.00 -32.96
N LYS A 7 -48.60 -29.73 -33.03
CA LYS A 7 -48.43 -28.86 -34.22
C LYS A 7 -48.10 -27.38 -33.96
N GLU A 8 -48.04 -26.95 -32.70
CA GLU A 8 -47.64 -25.59 -32.34
C GLU A 8 -46.49 -25.70 -31.33
N GLU A 9 -45.30 -25.18 -31.67
CA GLU A 9 -44.15 -25.17 -30.75
C GLU A 9 -44.48 -24.26 -29.55
N LEU A 10 -44.51 -24.84 -28.34
CA LEU A 10 -44.67 -24.07 -27.11
C LEU A 10 -43.54 -23.02 -27.01
N PRO A 11 -43.85 -21.71 -26.89
CA PRO A 11 -42.82 -20.69 -26.73
C PRO A 11 -42.00 -20.98 -25.48
N THR A 12 -40.68 -20.83 -25.57
CA THR A 12 -39.77 -21.42 -24.58
C THR A 12 -39.89 -20.78 -23.21
N GLU A 13 -40.39 -19.54 -23.13
CA GLU A 13 -40.75 -18.85 -21.89
C GLU A 13 -41.87 -19.52 -21.07
N TYR A 14 -42.60 -20.50 -21.63
CA TYR A 14 -43.60 -21.32 -20.92
C TYR A 14 -43.09 -22.72 -20.56
N ILE A 15 -41.86 -23.10 -20.93
CA ILE A 15 -41.28 -24.39 -20.57
C ILE A 15 -40.86 -24.37 -19.10
N LYS A 16 -41.63 -25.05 -18.23
CA LYS A 16 -41.41 -25.07 -16.78
C LYS A 16 -39.99 -25.52 -16.41
N GLN A 17 -39.34 -24.75 -15.54
CA GLN A 17 -38.00 -25.04 -15.03
C GLN A 17 -37.93 -26.47 -14.47
N ARG A 18 -36.84 -27.20 -14.76
CA ARG A 18 -36.61 -28.62 -14.40
C ARG A 18 -37.52 -29.66 -15.08
N SER A 19 -38.33 -29.31 -16.08
CA SER A 19 -39.03 -30.30 -16.90
C SER A 19 -38.07 -31.06 -17.85
N PRO A 20 -38.44 -32.23 -18.40
CA PRO A 20 -37.62 -32.94 -19.40
C PRO A 20 -37.31 -32.07 -20.64
N GLU A 21 -38.27 -31.24 -21.06
CA GLU A 21 -38.15 -30.30 -22.17
C GLU A 21 -37.16 -29.16 -21.82
N TRP A 22 -37.17 -28.67 -20.57
CA TRP A 22 -36.23 -27.67 -20.08
C TRP A 22 -34.77 -28.19 -20.08
N PHE A 23 -34.55 -29.44 -19.67
CA PHE A 23 -33.23 -30.07 -19.79
C PHE A 23 -32.81 -30.23 -21.25
N THR A 24 -33.69 -30.77 -22.10
CA THR A 24 -33.44 -30.96 -23.54
C THR A 24 -33.07 -29.65 -24.24
N LEU A 25 -33.79 -28.56 -23.93
CA LEU A 25 -33.50 -27.23 -24.46
C LEU A 25 -32.14 -26.70 -23.96
N ARG A 26 -31.78 -26.93 -22.69
CA ARG A 26 -30.48 -26.50 -22.14
C ARG A 26 -29.29 -27.31 -22.66
N ASP A 27 -29.51 -28.56 -23.08
CA ASP A 27 -28.48 -29.38 -23.73
C ASP A 27 -28.28 -29.06 -25.22
N SER A 28 -29.23 -28.35 -25.86
CA SER A 28 -29.06 -27.83 -27.23
C SER A 28 -27.94 -26.78 -27.36
N VAL A 29 -27.48 -26.19 -26.25
CA VAL A 29 -26.48 -25.12 -26.21
C VAL A 29 -25.19 -25.52 -25.48
N LYS A 30 -24.09 -24.86 -25.87
CA LYS A 30 -22.78 -25.07 -25.23
C LYS A 30 -22.69 -24.36 -23.88
N VAL A 31 -23.38 -23.24 -23.69
CA VAL A 31 -23.35 -22.42 -22.47
C VAL A 31 -24.77 -22.08 -22.01
N THR A 32 -25.00 -22.02 -20.70
CA THR A 32 -26.25 -21.51 -20.09
C THR A 32 -25.93 -20.40 -19.10
N GLY A 33 -26.91 -19.56 -18.74
CA GLY A 33 -26.68 -18.38 -17.89
C GLY A 33 -25.90 -18.68 -16.60
N SER A 34 -26.30 -19.74 -15.89
CA SER A 34 -25.71 -20.19 -14.62
C SER A 34 -24.28 -20.76 -14.72
N VAL A 35 -23.73 -20.95 -15.93
CA VAL A 35 -22.33 -21.41 -16.15
C VAL A 35 -21.48 -20.42 -16.96
N ALA A 36 -22.07 -19.32 -17.44
CA ALA A 36 -21.40 -18.35 -18.32
C ALA A 36 -20.10 -17.77 -17.71
N HIS A 37 -20.12 -17.45 -16.41
CA HIS A 37 -18.95 -16.98 -15.64
C HIS A 37 -17.76 -17.94 -15.69
N ASP A 38 -18.04 -19.24 -15.65
CA ASP A 38 -17.03 -20.30 -15.64
C ASP A 38 -16.58 -20.68 -17.05
N SER A 39 -17.47 -20.58 -18.06
CA SER A 39 -17.14 -20.83 -19.47
C SER A 39 -16.24 -19.74 -20.07
N ILE A 40 -16.45 -18.46 -19.73
CA ILE A 40 -15.56 -17.37 -20.17
C ILE A 40 -14.35 -17.17 -19.23
N GLY A 41 -14.21 -18.01 -18.19
CA GLY A 41 -12.99 -18.17 -17.41
C GLY A 41 -12.76 -17.18 -16.28
N LEU A 42 -13.77 -16.38 -15.90
CA LEU A 42 -13.63 -15.34 -14.88
C LEU A 42 -13.31 -15.93 -13.49
N ASN A 43 -13.83 -17.13 -13.20
CA ASN A 43 -13.42 -17.97 -12.07
C ASN A 43 -11.91 -18.31 -12.18
N THR A 44 -11.57 -19.27 -13.05
CA THR A 44 -10.18 -19.51 -13.48
C THR A 44 -10.13 -20.05 -14.90
N LEU A 45 -9.01 -19.77 -15.58
CA LEU A 45 -8.64 -20.39 -16.85
C LEU A 45 -8.56 -21.93 -16.77
N LYS A 46 -8.36 -22.53 -15.58
CA LYS A 46 -8.40 -23.99 -15.39
C LYS A 46 -9.83 -24.52 -15.52
N VAL A 47 -10.80 -23.82 -14.96
CA VAL A 47 -12.23 -24.15 -15.06
C VAL A 47 -12.74 -23.97 -16.49
N GLN A 48 -12.42 -22.85 -17.15
CA GLN A 48 -12.75 -22.66 -18.57
C GLN A 48 -12.17 -23.75 -19.48
N LYS A 49 -10.89 -24.13 -19.28
CA LYS A 49 -10.26 -25.22 -20.05
C LYS A 49 -11.00 -26.54 -19.89
N TYR A 50 -11.43 -26.87 -18.67
CA TYR A 50 -12.22 -28.06 -18.35
C TYR A 50 -13.63 -28.00 -18.95
N PHE A 51 -14.31 -26.85 -18.84
CA PHE A 51 -15.63 -26.65 -19.44
C PHE A 51 -15.58 -26.79 -20.97
N PHE A 52 -14.58 -26.20 -21.62
CA PHE A 52 -14.33 -26.36 -23.05
C PHE A 52 -14.15 -27.84 -23.43
N GLU A 53 -13.31 -28.58 -22.71
CA GLU A 53 -13.14 -30.03 -22.95
C GLU A 53 -14.45 -30.80 -22.78
N SER A 54 -15.27 -30.47 -21.78
CA SER A 54 -16.57 -31.13 -21.55
C SER A 54 -17.60 -30.92 -22.67
N LYS A 55 -17.41 -29.91 -23.55
CA LYS A 55 -18.31 -29.60 -24.67
C LYS A 55 -17.74 -29.95 -26.05
N PHE A 56 -16.45 -30.31 -26.16
CA PHE A 56 -15.78 -30.61 -27.44
C PHE A 56 -15.01 -31.94 -27.48
N CYS A 57 -14.79 -32.63 -26.36
CA CYS A 57 -14.10 -33.92 -26.34
C CYS A 57 -15.07 -35.09 -26.24
N ALA A 58 -15.02 -36.02 -27.21
CA ALA A 58 -15.91 -37.19 -27.31
C ALA A 58 -15.69 -38.29 -26.24
N LYS A 59 -15.03 -37.97 -25.12
CA LYS A 59 -15.03 -38.80 -23.90
C LYS A 59 -15.75 -38.00 -22.81
N PRO A 60 -16.84 -38.50 -22.22
CA PRO A 60 -17.52 -37.79 -21.15
C PRO A 60 -16.56 -37.67 -19.97
N ILE A 61 -16.06 -36.45 -19.70
CA ILE A 61 -15.28 -36.16 -18.50
C ILE A 61 -16.25 -35.94 -17.35
N THR A 62 -17.00 -36.98 -17.00
CA THR A 62 -17.87 -37.03 -15.84
C THR A 62 -17.03 -36.78 -14.59
N LYS A 63 -16.98 -35.52 -14.17
CA LYS A 63 -17.11 -35.25 -12.75
C LYS A 63 -18.42 -35.89 -12.32
N GLU A 64 -18.35 -36.87 -11.45
CA GLU A 64 -19.49 -37.14 -10.58
C GLU A 64 -19.82 -35.81 -9.88
N VAL A 65 -21.07 -35.38 -10.01
CA VAL A 65 -21.56 -34.19 -9.31
C VAL A 65 -21.42 -34.51 -7.83
N SER A 66 -20.52 -33.81 -7.12
CA SER A 66 -20.19 -34.17 -5.74
C SER A 66 -21.43 -34.17 -4.86
N GLU A 67 -21.47 -35.03 -3.85
CA GLU A 67 -22.66 -35.11 -2.96
C GLU A 67 -23.02 -33.75 -2.36
N ALA A 68 -22.03 -32.93 -2.00
CA ALA A 68 -22.24 -31.53 -1.60
C ALA A 68 -22.95 -30.66 -2.67
N SER A 69 -22.64 -30.87 -3.95
CA SER A 69 -23.31 -30.17 -5.06
C SER A 69 -24.73 -30.69 -5.27
N LYS A 70 -24.95 -32.01 -5.19
CA LYS A 70 -26.29 -32.62 -5.26
C LYS A 70 -27.17 -32.13 -4.10
N LEU A 71 -26.64 -32.12 -2.87
CA LEU A 71 -27.33 -31.67 -1.67
C LEU A 71 -27.67 -30.18 -1.75
N ALA A 72 -26.74 -29.34 -2.21
CA ALA A 72 -27.01 -27.92 -2.44
C ALA A 72 -28.08 -27.67 -3.53
N MET A 73 -28.08 -28.45 -4.63
CA MET A 73 -29.11 -28.36 -5.67
C MET A 73 -30.49 -28.81 -5.18
N ASN A 74 -30.54 -29.89 -4.39
CA ASN A 74 -31.78 -30.36 -3.77
C ASN A 74 -32.30 -29.36 -2.73
N HIS A 75 -31.42 -28.84 -1.86
CA HIS A 75 -31.76 -27.81 -0.88
C HIS A 75 -32.32 -26.54 -1.53
N GLY A 76 -31.73 -26.09 -2.64
CA GLY A 76 -32.27 -24.99 -3.45
C GLY A 76 -33.67 -25.31 -3.97
N SER A 77 -33.82 -26.43 -4.67
CA SER A 77 -35.08 -26.87 -5.29
C SER A 77 -36.24 -27.04 -4.27
N THR A 78 -35.94 -27.46 -3.04
CA THR A 78 -36.92 -27.63 -1.96
C THR A 78 -37.36 -26.31 -1.32
N ASN A 79 -36.51 -25.27 -1.33
CA ASN A 79 -36.76 -24.03 -0.58
C ASN A 79 -37.10 -22.82 -1.46
N GLU A 80 -36.93 -22.92 -2.77
CA GLU A 80 -37.32 -21.92 -3.77
C GLU A 80 -38.76 -21.44 -3.61
N ILE A 81 -39.71 -22.34 -3.34
CA ILE A 81 -41.11 -21.98 -3.09
C ILE A 81 -41.31 -21.17 -1.79
N ASN A 82 -40.44 -21.35 -0.79
CA ASN A 82 -40.43 -20.52 0.43
C ASN A 82 -39.83 -19.14 0.15
N ALA A 83 -38.83 -19.05 -0.72
CA ALA A 83 -38.32 -17.77 -1.21
C ALA A 83 -39.40 -17.00 -1.99
N ILE A 84 -40.15 -17.67 -2.89
CA ILE A 84 -41.30 -17.09 -3.59
C ILE A 84 -42.38 -16.63 -2.60
N ALA A 85 -42.68 -17.42 -1.56
CA ALA A 85 -43.60 -17.01 -0.49
C ALA A 85 -43.11 -15.77 0.28
N THR A 86 -41.81 -15.64 0.56
CA THR A 86 -41.23 -14.42 1.15
C THR A 86 -41.28 -13.22 0.19
N ILE A 87 -41.06 -13.45 -1.12
CA ILE A 87 -41.17 -12.41 -2.15
C ILE A 87 -42.58 -11.82 -2.18
N VAL A 88 -43.59 -12.67 -2.36
CA VAL A 88 -44.99 -12.25 -2.46
C VAL A 88 -45.52 -11.71 -1.11
N GLY A 89 -45.14 -12.33 0.01
CA GLY A 89 -45.69 -12.00 1.33
C GLY A 89 -44.95 -10.93 2.15
N LYS A 90 -43.72 -10.54 1.79
CA LYS A 90 -42.94 -9.50 2.50
C LYS A 90 -42.32 -8.45 1.59
N ILE A 91 -41.71 -8.86 0.47
CA ILE A 91 -40.88 -7.94 -0.35
C ILE A 91 -41.76 -7.13 -1.30
N MET A 92 -42.67 -7.78 -2.03
CA MET A 92 -43.56 -7.12 -2.98
C MET A 92 -44.48 -6.07 -2.32
N PRO A 93 -45.14 -6.32 -1.16
CA PRO A 93 -46.01 -5.32 -0.54
C PRO A 93 -45.31 -4.02 -0.14
N VAL A 94 -43.97 -4.03 -0.01
CA VAL A 94 -43.17 -2.85 0.37
C VAL A 94 -42.59 -2.13 -0.85
N PHE A 95 -41.96 -2.86 -1.79
CA PHE A 95 -41.23 -2.25 -2.91
C PHE A 95 -41.97 -2.32 -4.26
N TYR A 96 -42.89 -3.28 -4.41
CA TYR A 96 -43.56 -3.61 -5.68
C TYR A 96 -45.08 -3.87 -5.49
N PRO A 97 -45.83 -3.01 -4.75
CA PRO A 97 -47.17 -3.35 -4.25
C PRO A 97 -48.23 -3.58 -5.33
N ASN A 98 -47.98 -3.11 -6.56
CA ASN A 98 -48.88 -3.27 -7.72
C ASN A 98 -48.40 -4.34 -8.72
N PHE A 99 -47.32 -5.07 -8.41
CA PHE A 99 -46.78 -6.11 -9.29
C PHE A 99 -47.33 -7.49 -8.95
N THR A 100 -47.32 -8.39 -9.92
CA THR A 100 -47.57 -9.82 -9.75
C THR A 100 -46.28 -10.61 -10.05
N PHE A 101 -45.97 -11.64 -9.26
CA PHE A 101 -44.86 -12.56 -9.52
C PHE A 101 -45.28 -13.64 -10.52
N TYR A 102 -44.42 -13.94 -11.48
CA TYR A 102 -44.57 -15.00 -12.46
C TYR A 102 -43.34 -15.92 -12.42
N GLU A 103 -43.54 -17.24 -12.34
CA GLU A 103 -42.53 -18.20 -12.81
C GLU A 103 -42.27 -17.94 -14.30
N VAL A 104 -41.02 -18.09 -14.76
CA VAL A 104 -40.67 -17.94 -16.18
C VAL A 104 -39.88 -19.17 -16.65
N GLY A 105 -40.13 -19.60 -17.88
CA GLY A 105 -39.39 -20.68 -18.53
C GLY A 105 -38.02 -20.24 -19.06
N ALA A 106 -37.64 -20.81 -20.21
CA ALA A 106 -36.32 -20.64 -20.79
C ALA A 106 -36.32 -19.62 -21.93
N HIS A 107 -35.29 -18.76 -21.97
CA HIS A 107 -35.08 -17.82 -23.08
C HIS A 107 -33.81 -18.19 -23.85
N ILE A 108 -33.90 -18.21 -25.19
CA ILE A 108 -32.78 -18.51 -26.08
C ILE A 108 -32.12 -17.20 -26.54
N ILE A 109 -30.83 -17.03 -26.27
CA ILE A 109 -29.99 -16.02 -26.92
C ILE A 109 -29.46 -16.60 -28.23
N ARG A 110 -29.65 -15.85 -29.32
CA ARG A 110 -29.20 -16.23 -30.67
C ARG A 110 -28.09 -15.30 -31.17
N ASP A 111 -27.25 -15.81 -32.07
CA ASP A 111 -26.26 -15.00 -32.79
C ASP A 111 -26.89 -14.28 -34.00
N LYS A 112 -26.06 -13.55 -34.76
CA LYS A 112 -26.42 -12.86 -36.01
C LYS A 112 -26.81 -13.80 -37.16
N GLN A 113 -26.59 -15.11 -37.01
CA GLN A 113 -26.96 -16.17 -37.96
C GLN A 113 -28.18 -16.97 -37.47
N SER A 114 -28.83 -16.55 -36.37
CA SER A 114 -29.95 -17.20 -35.68
C SER A 114 -29.64 -18.53 -34.97
N THR A 115 -28.36 -18.92 -34.84
CA THR A 115 -27.89 -20.08 -34.08
C THR A 115 -28.20 -19.92 -32.59
N HIS A 116 -28.52 -21.00 -31.88
CA HIS A 116 -28.69 -20.97 -30.41
C HIS A 116 -27.33 -20.91 -29.71
N VAL A 117 -27.04 -19.79 -29.04
CA VAL A 117 -25.76 -19.53 -28.35
C VAL A 117 -25.84 -19.84 -26.85
N MET A 118 -26.92 -19.39 -26.21
CA MET A 118 -27.12 -19.57 -24.77
C MET A 118 -28.59 -19.82 -24.44
N VAL A 119 -28.84 -20.60 -23.39
CA VAL A 119 -30.16 -20.68 -22.75
C VAL A 119 -30.09 -20.08 -21.36
N ILE A 120 -30.97 -19.13 -21.12
CA ILE A 120 -31.17 -18.41 -19.85
C ILE A 120 -32.47 -18.92 -19.22
N SER A 121 -32.57 -18.93 -17.89
CA SER A 121 -33.75 -19.45 -17.18
C SER A 121 -33.90 -18.69 -15.86
N PRO A 122 -34.51 -17.49 -15.86
CA PRO A 122 -34.75 -16.72 -14.64
C PRO A 122 -35.61 -17.53 -13.66
N ASP A 123 -35.32 -17.43 -12.37
CA ASP A 123 -36.16 -18.09 -11.35
C ASP A 123 -37.54 -17.39 -11.21
N GLY A 124 -37.68 -16.15 -11.70
CA GLY A 124 -38.98 -15.52 -11.94
C GLY A 124 -38.91 -14.10 -12.50
N ALA A 125 -40.08 -13.46 -12.60
CA ALA A 125 -40.21 -12.03 -12.94
C ALA A 125 -41.40 -11.39 -12.21
N LEU A 126 -41.23 -10.16 -11.72
CA LEU A 126 -42.34 -9.31 -11.30
C LEU A 126 -42.84 -8.51 -12.51
N ARG A 127 -44.16 -8.39 -12.71
CA ARG A 127 -44.73 -7.55 -13.78
C ARG A 127 -45.83 -6.62 -13.27
N CYS A 128 -45.86 -5.39 -13.78
CA CYS A 128 -46.92 -4.39 -13.55
C CYS A 128 -47.07 -3.53 -14.81
N ASN A 129 -48.18 -3.67 -15.54
CA ASN A 129 -48.33 -3.12 -16.89
C ASN A 129 -47.11 -3.52 -17.77
N ASP A 130 -46.54 -2.60 -18.53
CA ASP A 130 -45.35 -2.85 -19.37
C ASP A 130 -44.03 -2.99 -18.57
N LYS A 131 -44.03 -2.76 -17.24
CA LYS A 131 -42.82 -2.85 -16.41
C LYS A 131 -42.54 -4.29 -15.99
N ILE A 132 -41.30 -4.72 -16.21
CA ILE A 132 -40.78 -6.03 -15.82
C ILE A 132 -39.57 -5.84 -14.91
N VAL A 133 -39.54 -6.57 -13.79
CA VAL A 133 -38.37 -6.76 -12.93
C VAL A 133 -37.98 -8.23 -12.97
N SER A 134 -36.72 -8.52 -13.26
CA SER A 134 -36.22 -9.91 -13.31
C SER A 134 -35.80 -10.41 -11.92
N VAL A 135 -35.92 -11.71 -11.63
CA VAL A 135 -35.66 -12.27 -10.29
C VAL A 135 -34.78 -13.52 -10.35
N GLU A 136 -33.73 -13.55 -9.53
CA GLU A 136 -32.80 -14.66 -9.31
C GLU A 136 -32.85 -15.07 -7.82
N ILE A 137 -33.10 -16.35 -7.53
CA ILE A 137 -33.31 -16.86 -6.18
C ILE A 137 -32.19 -17.82 -5.79
N LYS A 138 -31.50 -17.59 -4.66
CA LYS A 138 -30.48 -18.53 -4.16
C LYS A 138 -30.68 -18.85 -2.69
N CYS A 139 -31.04 -20.10 -2.40
CA CYS A 139 -31.11 -20.63 -1.04
C CYS A 139 -29.74 -21.24 -0.65
N PRO A 140 -28.93 -20.60 0.22
CA PRO A 140 -27.60 -21.09 0.53
C PRO A 140 -27.65 -22.27 1.51
N CYS A 141 -27.17 -23.44 1.09
CA CYS A 141 -27.00 -24.56 1.99
C CYS A 141 -25.89 -24.26 3.02
N SER A 142 -26.28 -24.18 4.30
CA SER A 142 -25.43 -23.78 5.42
C SER A 142 -24.23 -24.71 5.66
N GLU A 143 -24.32 -25.99 5.26
CA GLU A 143 -23.21 -26.96 5.33
C GLU A 143 -22.00 -26.57 4.46
N PHE A 144 -22.18 -25.67 3.47
CA PHE A 144 -21.15 -25.32 2.48
C PHE A 144 -20.88 -23.81 2.38
N VAL A 145 -21.44 -22.99 3.28
CA VAL A 145 -21.28 -21.52 3.28
C VAL A 145 -20.74 -21.07 4.63
N GLY A 146 -19.60 -20.38 4.61
CA GLY A 146 -18.97 -19.88 5.83
C GLY A 146 -19.84 -18.87 6.58
N ASN A 147 -20.25 -19.25 7.79
CA ASN A 147 -20.74 -18.43 8.89
C ASN A 147 -22.04 -17.61 8.69
N THR A 148 -22.64 -17.52 7.51
CA THR A 148 -23.92 -16.81 7.30
C THR A 148 -24.92 -17.64 6.50
N PRO A 149 -26.21 -17.70 6.91
CA PRO A 149 -27.24 -18.49 6.22
C PRO A 149 -27.74 -17.80 4.94
N VAL A 150 -27.60 -16.49 4.85
CA VAL A 150 -27.89 -15.63 3.69
C VAL A 150 -26.61 -14.94 3.19
N PHE A 151 -26.63 -14.45 1.95
CA PHE A 151 -25.55 -13.65 1.39
C PHE A 151 -25.78 -12.14 1.60
N TYR A 152 -24.98 -11.51 2.46
CA TYR A 152 -24.93 -10.04 2.61
C TYR A 152 -24.26 -9.30 1.42
N LYS A 153 -24.00 -9.99 0.32
CA LYS A 153 -23.56 -9.42 -0.97
C LYS A 153 -23.77 -10.44 -2.10
N PRO A 154 -24.26 -10.04 -3.30
CA PRO A 154 -24.26 -10.90 -4.48
C PRO A 154 -22.84 -11.39 -4.81
N LYS A 155 -22.69 -12.67 -5.17
CA LYS A 155 -21.38 -13.22 -5.54
C LYS A 155 -21.09 -12.93 -7.02
N GLU A 156 -19.85 -12.57 -7.35
CA GLU A 156 -19.39 -12.26 -8.72
C GLU A 156 -19.88 -13.29 -9.77
N ARG A 157 -19.87 -14.59 -9.41
CA ARG A 157 -20.34 -15.69 -10.26
C ARG A 157 -21.83 -15.67 -10.62
N HIS A 158 -22.66 -14.99 -9.84
CA HIS A 158 -24.11 -14.88 -10.06
C HIS A 158 -24.48 -13.65 -10.91
N ILE A 159 -23.65 -12.60 -10.89
CA ILE A 159 -23.96 -11.33 -11.58
C ILE A 159 -24.14 -11.49 -13.09
N ILE A 160 -23.35 -12.34 -13.76
CA ILE A 160 -23.57 -12.61 -15.19
C ILE A 160 -24.96 -13.20 -15.44
N GLN A 161 -25.39 -14.15 -14.60
CA GLN A 161 -26.70 -14.76 -14.71
C GLN A 161 -27.80 -13.69 -14.52
N CYS A 162 -27.72 -12.89 -13.47
CA CYS A 162 -28.64 -11.78 -13.19
C CYS A 162 -28.77 -10.81 -14.38
N LEU A 163 -27.64 -10.38 -14.95
CA LEU A 163 -27.59 -9.44 -16.07
C LEU A 163 -28.11 -10.05 -17.38
N LEU A 164 -27.83 -11.34 -17.65
CA LEU A 164 -28.39 -12.06 -18.79
C LEU A 164 -29.91 -12.19 -18.69
N GLU A 165 -30.43 -12.47 -17.49
CA GLU A 165 -31.86 -12.58 -17.19
C GLU A 165 -32.56 -11.22 -17.34
N THR A 166 -31.94 -10.15 -16.85
CA THR A 166 -32.37 -8.76 -17.08
C THR A 166 -32.54 -8.49 -18.58
N ASN A 167 -31.55 -8.89 -19.38
CA ASN A 167 -31.49 -8.61 -20.81
C ASN A 167 -32.51 -9.42 -21.62
N VAL A 168 -32.67 -10.73 -21.38
CA VAL A 168 -33.65 -11.55 -22.12
C VAL A 168 -35.10 -11.20 -21.77
N LEU A 169 -35.36 -10.78 -20.53
CA LEU A 169 -36.67 -10.30 -20.09
C LEU A 169 -36.94 -8.82 -20.47
N ARG A 170 -35.92 -8.09 -20.96
CA ARG A 170 -35.95 -6.63 -21.17
C ARG A 170 -36.40 -5.86 -19.91
N ALA A 171 -35.99 -6.35 -18.74
CA ALA A 171 -36.40 -5.81 -17.45
C ALA A 171 -35.74 -4.45 -17.17
N GLU A 172 -36.47 -3.55 -16.50
CA GLU A 172 -35.94 -2.24 -16.07
C GLU A 172 -34.87 -2.38 -14.98
N GLU A 173 -34.94 -3.47 -14.21
CA GLU A 173 -34.05 -3.81 -13.12
C GLU A 173 -34.10 -5.31 -12.79
N HIS A 174 -33.24 -5.74 -11.88
CA HIS A 174 -33.15 -7.11 -11.40
C HIS A 174 -33.09 -7.16 -9.87
N ILE A 175 -33.78 -8.13 -9.29
CA ILE A 175 -33.83 -8.37 -7.85
C ILE A 175 -33.16 -9.72 -7.55
N TYR A 176 -31.96 -9.64 -6.97
CA TYR A 176 -31.19 -10.79 -6.51
C TYR A 176 -31.53 -11.10 -5.06
N ILE A 177 -31.88 -12.37 -4.78
CA ILE A 177 -32.39 -12.78 -3.47
C ILE A 177 -31.57 -13.92 -2.90
N SER A 178 -31.21 -13.79 -1.62
CA SER A 178 -30.65 -14.89 -0.83
C SER A 178 -31.57 -15.22 0.34
N TRP A 179 -32.15 -16.42 0.31
CA TRP A 179 -33.14 -16.91 1.29
C TRP A 179 -32.54 -17.97 2.21
N SER A 180 -32.81 -17.87 3.51
CA SER A 180 -32.72 -18.97 4.47
C SER A 180 -34.03 -19.11 5.23
N LYS A 181 -34.14 -20.14 6.09
CA LYS A 181 -35.33 -20.36 6.92
C LYS A 181 -35.57 -19.22 7.93
N GLU A 182 -34.49 -18.55 8.32
CA GLU A 182 -34.47 -17.48 9.32
C GLU A 182 -34.76 -16.11 8.69
N SER A 183 -34.06 -15.77 7.60
CA SER A 183 -34.15 -14.46 6.96
C SER A 183 -33.90 -14.50 5.45
N THR A 184 -34.19 -13.39 4.77
CA THR A 184 -34.01 -13.20 3.34
C THR A 184 -33.40 -11.83 3.06
N THR A 185 -32.23 -11.79 2.43
CA THR A 185 -31.59 -10.54 1.98
C THR A 185 -31.91 -10.25 0.51
N VAL A 186 -32.15 -8.98 0.19
CA VAL A 186 -32.62 -8.52 -1.13
C VAL A 186 -31.70 -7.44 -1.68
N PHE A 187 -31.28 -7.58 -2.94
CA PHE A 187 -30.42 -6.62 -3.65
C PHE A 187 -31.04 -6.22 -4.99
N ARG A 188 -31.06 -4.93 -5.29
CA ARG A 188 -31.37 -4.41 -6.63
C ARG A 188 -30.08 -4.27 -7.46
N LEU A 189 -30.14 -4.76 -8.70
CA LEU A 189 -29.13 -4.63 -9.73
C LEU A 189 -29.71 -3.85 -10.92
N LYS A 190 -28.92 -2.92 -11.46
CA LYS A 190 -29.31 -2.11 -12.63
C LYS A 190 -28.88 -2.82 -13.93
N PRO A 191 -29.63 -2.66 -15.04
CA PRO A 191 -29.23 -3.22 -16.33
C PRO A 191 -27.89 -2.65 -16.81
N LYS A 192 -27.05 -3.50 -17.43
CA LYS A 192 -25.75 -3.14 -18.02
C LYS A 192 -25.65 -3.79 -19.43
N PRO A 193 -26.38 -3.28 -20.44
CA PRO A 193 -26.53 -3.97 -21.74
C PRO A 193 -25.22 -4.16 -22.49
N ASP A 194 -24.29 -3.20 -22.45
CA ASP A 194 -22.98 -3.31 -23.11
C ASP A 194 -22.11 -4.42 -22.50
N LEU A 195 -22.24 -4.61 -21.18
CA LEU A 195 -21.57 -5.67 -20.43
C LEU A 195 -22.16 -7.05 -20.79
N VAL A 196 -23.49 -7.14 -20.96
CA VAL A 196 -24.16 -8.36 -21.44
C VAL A 196 -23.75 -8.70 -22.88
N THR A 197 -23.74 -7.71 -23.78
CA THR A 197 -23.28 -7.88 -25.16
C THR A 197 -21.84 -8.41 -25.18
N SER A 198 -20.97 -7.82 -24.37
CA SER A 198 -19.57 -8.25 -24.23
C SER A 198 -19.43 -9.68 -23.68
N VAL A 199 -20.32 -10.14 -22.79
CA VAL A 199 -20.37 -11.53 -22.33
C VAL A 199 -20.83 -12.48 -23.45
N ILE A 200 -21.85 -12.11 -24.22
CA ILE A 200 -22.39 -12.91 -25.32
C ILE A 200 -21.32 -13.06 -26.42
N ASP A 201 -20.67 -11.98 -26.82
CA ASP A 201 -19.58 -12.00 -27.81
C ASP A 201 -18.41 -12.89 -27.36
N GLU A 202 -18.04 -12.88 -26.07
CA GLU A 202 -17.00 -13.79 -25.55
C GLU A 202 -17.42 -15.27 -25.60
N VAL A 203 -18.70 -15.56 -25.37
CA VAL A 203 -19.25 -16.92 -25.54
C VAL A 203 -19.23 -17.33 -27.01
N ILE A 204 -19.58 -16.43 -27.94
CA ILE A 204 -19.53 -16.71 -29.37
C ILE A 204 -18.08 -16.97 -29.82
N ASP A 205 -17.15 -16.08 -29.50
CA ASP A 205 -15.73 -16.19 -29.90
C ASP A 205 -15.05 -17.46 -29.37
N VAL A 206 -15.43 -17.94 -28.17
CA VAL A 206 -14.83 -19.15 -27.56
C VAL A 206 -15.53 -20.44 -28.01
N TYR A 207 -16.86 -20.44 -28.17
CA TYR A 207 -17.65 -21.68 -28.34
C TYR A 207 -18.31 -21.84 -29.71
N TYR A 208 -18.44 -20.78 -30.50
CA TYR A 208 -19.23 -20.76 -31.76
C TYR A 208 -18.49 -20.21 -32.99
N ALA A 209 -17.24 -19.76 -32.84
CA ALA A 209 -16.35 -19.50 -33.98
C ALA A 209 -16.15 -20.75 -34.87
N ASP A 210 -15.85 -20.56 -36.16
CA ASP A 210 -15.74 -21.62 -37.19
C ASP A 210 -14.83 -22.79 -36.78
N VAL A 211 -13.74 -22.50 -36.05
CA VAL A 211 -12.80 -23.49 -35.50
C VAL A 211 -12.58 -23.20 -34.02
N PRO A 212 -13.42 -23.72 -33.10
CA PRO A 212 -13.30 -23.45 -31.68
C PRO A 212 -11.96 -23.95 -31.13
N MET A 213 -11.15 -23.04 -30.59
CA MET A 213 -9.82 -23.36 -30.06
C MET A 213 -9.82 -23.35 -28.52
N LYS A 214 -9.39 -24.47 -27.90
CA LYS A 214 -9.26 -24.58 -26.44
C LYS A 214 -8.46 -23.40 -25.86
N PRO A 215 -9.07 -22.55 -25.00
CA PRO A 215 -8.42 -21.34 -24.49
C PRO A 215 -7.06 -21.63 -23.84
N LYS A 216 -5.99 -21.00 -24.33
CA LYS A 216 -4.61 -21.19 -23.80
C LYS A 216 -4.28 -20.19 -22.69
N LYS A 217 -4.74 -18.94 -22.86
CA LYS A 217 -4.75 -17.80 -21.92
C LYS A 217 -6.18 -17.24 -21.84
N LEU A 218 -6.47 -16.38 -20.86
CA LEU A 218 -7.66 -15.52 -20.91
C LEU A 218 -7.52 -14.52 -22.07
N SER A 219 -8.65 -14.14 -22.68
CA SER A 219 -8.73 -13.03 -23.63
C SER A 219 -8.59 -11.69 -22.90
N GLU A 220 -8.35 -10.61 -23.65
CA GLU A 220 -8.34 -9.27 -23.06
C GLU A 220 -9.76 -8.81 -22.67
N ARG A 221 -10.78 -9.20 -23.46
CA ARG A 221 -12.20 -8.97 -23.11
C ARG A 221 -12.56 -9.65 -21.78
N ALA A 222 -12.20 -10.92 -21.58
CA ALA A 222 -12.44 -11.64 -20.32
C ALA A 222 -11.75 -11.01 -19.10
N LYS A 223 -10.58 -10.38 -19.26
CA LYS A 223 -9.95 -9.59 -18.17
C LYS A 223 -10.79 -8.36 -17.82
N THR A 224 -11.23 -7.60 -18.83
CA THR A 224 -12.07 -6.40 -18.66
C THR A 224 -13.40 -6.74 -18.01
N LEU A 225 -14.09 -7.77 -18.54
CA LEU A 225 -15.32 -8.33 -17.99
C LEU A 225 -15.17 -8.66 -16.49
N LYS A 226 -14.06 -9.29 -16.07
CA LYS A 226 -13.83 -9.62 -14.66
C LYS A 226 -13.81 -8.39 -13.75
N SER A 227 -13.28 -7.27 -14.22
CA SER A 227 -13.29 -6.02 -13.44
C SER A 227 -14.70 -5.43 -13.35
N GLN A 228 -15.39 -5.32 -14.49
CA GLN A 228 -16.74 -4.73 -14.58
C GLN A 228 -17.80 -5.55 -13.83
N ILE A 229 -17.68 -6.89 -13.83
CA ILE A 229 -18.60 -7.77 -13.09
C ILE A 229 -18.38 -7.70 -11.58
N LYS A 230 -17.13 -7.46 -11.13
CA LYS A 230 -16.85 -7.16 -9.73
C LYS A 230 -17.39 -5.78 -9.34
N GLU A 231 -17.26 -4.78 -10.20
CA GLU A 231 -17.81 -3.44 -10.01
C GLU A 231 -19.35 -3.48 -9.86
N VAL A 232 -20.06 -4.26 -10.69
CA VAL A 232 -21.51 -4.53 -10.50
C VAL A 232 -21.79 -5.34 -9.20
N ALA A 233 -20.87 -6.22 -8.81
CA ALA A 233 -20.71 -6.76 -7.44
C ALA A 233 -20.76 -5.70 -6.32
N ASP A 234 -20.01 -4.62 -6.50
CA ASP A 234 -19.80 -3.56 -5.51
C ASP A 234 -20.91 -2.47 -5.57
N GLU A 235 -21.55 -2.26 -6.73
CA GLU A 235 -22.67 -1.33 -6.96
C GLU A 235 -24.05 -1.82 -6.47
N ALA A 236 -24.19 -3.10 -6.09
CA ALA A 236 -25.49 -3.71 -5.80
C ALA A 236 -26.21 -3.06 -4.61
N GLU A 237 -27.40 -2.50 -4.85
CA GLU A 237 -28.17 -1.76 -3.84
C GLU A 237 -28.85 -2.75 -2.88
N PHE A 238 -28.39 -2.80 -1.62
CA PHE A 238 -29.03 -3.61 -0.58
C PHE A 238 -30.35 -2.96 -0.12
N LEU A 239 -31.47 -3.61 -0.42
CA LEU A 239 -32.82 -3.11 -0.06
C LEU A 239 -33.21 -3.46 1.38
N GLY A 240 -32.61 -4.51 1.95
CA GLY A 240 -32.84 -4.92 3.34
C GLY A 240 -32.78 -6.43 3.56
N GLU A 241 -32.99 -6.80 4.82
CA GLU A 241 -33.14 -8.16 5.30
C GLU A 241 -34.55 -8.33 5.91
N PHE A 242 -35.25 -9.39 5.51
CA PHE A 242 -36.66 -9.62 5.86
C PHE A 242 -36.80 -10.98 6.56
N PRO A 243 -37.68 -11.11 7.59
CA PRO A 243 -38.01 -12.41 8.16
C PRO A 243 -38.64 -13.32 7.10
N SER A 244 -38.11 -14.53 6.95
CA SER A 244 -38.58 -15.48 5.94
C SER A 244 -39.96 -16.04 6.24
N ILE A 245 -40.73 -16.32 5.17
CA ILE A 245 -41.99 -17.04 5.22
C ILE A 245 -41.78 -18.46 4.68
N LEU A 246 -42.51 -19.43 5.24
CA LEU A 246 -42.65 -20.77 4.67
C LEU A 246 -43.95 -20.87 3.87
N SER A 247 -43.90 -21.51 2.71
CA SER A 247 -45.08 -21.76 1.90
C SER A 247 -45.99 -22.83 2.54
N ASN A 248 -47.28 -22.53 2.69
CA ASN A 248 -48.28 -23.48 3.14
C ASN A 248 -49.06 -24.02 1.94
N SER A 249 -48.85 -25.30 1.59
CA SER A 249 -49.60 -25.99 0.54
C SER A 249 -51.01 -26.34 1.03
N PHE A 250 -51.95 -25.41 0.89
CA PHE A 250 -53.38 -25.73 1.01
C PHE A 250 -53.83 -26.58 -0.18
N PRO A 251 -54.44 -27.77 0.03
CA PRO A 251 -55.04 -28.52 -1.05
C PRO A 251 -56.32 -27.80 -1.52
N ARG A 252 -56.26 -27.11 -2.66
CA ARG A 252 -57.46 -26.67 -3.40
C ARG A 252 -58.08 -27.90 -4.08
N ASN A 253 -59.41 -27.98 -4.10
CA ASN A 253 -60.12 -28.98 -4.91
C ASN A 253 -59.96 -28.65 -6.40
N GLU A 254 -59.74 -29.66 -7.24
CA GLU A 254 -59.43 -29.49 -8.68
C GLU A 254 -60.61 -28.99 -9.54
N GLN A 255 -61.77 -28.65 -8.94
CA GLN A 255 -63.00 -28.27 -9.65
C GLN A 255 -63.18 -26.75 -9.82
N ASP A 256 -62.47 -25.92 -9.06
CA ASP A 256 -62.54 -24.45 -9.13
C ASP A 256 -61.38 -23.85 -9.97
N ILE A 257 -60.83 -24.61 -10.92
CA ILE A 257 -59.78 -24.13 -11.84
C ILE A 257 -60.42 -23.51 -13.08
N ASP A 258 -60.71 -22.22 -13.02
CA ASP A 258 -60.88 -21.40 -14.22
C ASP A 258 -59.50 -21.20 -14.89
N GLU A 259 -59.43 -21.15 -16.23
CA GLU A 259 -58.17 -21.14 -17.00
C GLU A 259 -57.34 -19.84 -16.84
N HIS A 260 -57.70 -18.97 -15.90
CA HIS A 260 -56.99 -17.75 -15.56
C HIS A 260 -56.47 -17.71 -14.11
N ASP A 261 -56.94 -18.53 -13.17
CA ASP A 261 -56.64 -18.33 -11.72
C ASP A 261 -55.31 -18.95 -11.24
N MET A 262 -54.22 -18.74 -12.00
CA MET A 262 -52.84 -19.10 -11.61
C MET A 262 -52.23 -18.15 -10.55
N TYR A 263 -53.05 -17.42 -9.79
CA TYR A 263 -52.60 -16.27 -9.00
C TYR A 263 -52.49 -16.56 -7.50
N TYR A 264 -51.28 -16.44 -6.96
CA TYR A 264 -51.06 -16.22 -5.52
C TYR A 264 -51.46 -14.80 -5.10
N ARG A 265 -52.76 -14.48 -5.23
CA ARG A 265 -53.33 -13.25 -4.71
C ARG A 265 -53.59 -13.44 -3.22
N GLN A 266 -52.85 -12.72 -2.37
CA GLN A 266 -53.19 -12.64 -0.95
C GLN A 266 -54.57 -11.99 -0.83
N GLN A 267 -55.56 -12.74 -0.33
CA GLN A 267 -56.82 -12.14 0.11
C GLN A 267 -56.51 -11.22 1.28
N SER A 268 -56.65 -9.92 1.05
CA SER A 268 -56.61 -8.93 2.12
C SER A 268 -57.93 -8.98 2.87
N ASP A 269 -57.93 -9.55 4.07
CA ASP A 269 -59.00 -9.36 5.05
C ASP A 269 -59.02 -7.87 5.47
N VAL A 270 -59.79 -7.07 4.73
CA VAL A 270 -59.99 -5.63 4.97
C VAL A 270 -60.64 -5.36 6.35
N THR A 271 -61.19 -6.39 6.97
CA THR A 271 -61.92 -6.43 8.25
C THR A 271 -61.16 -5.93 9.47
N ASN A 272 -59.83 -5.70 9.40
CA ASN A 272 -59.07 -5.25 10.57
C ASN A 272 -58.01 -4.16 10.31
N VAL A 273 -58.18 -3.34 9.24
CA VAL A 273 -57.30 -2.19 8.97
C VAL A 273 -57.23 -1.22 10.16
N THR A 274 -58.35 -0.97 10.86
CA THR A 274 -58.38 -0.08 12.04
C THR A 274 -57.58 -0.63 13.21
N GLN A 275 -57.69 -1.94 13.52
CA GLN A 275 -56.89 -2.54 14.58
C GLN A 275 -55.41 -2.55 14.20
N CYS A 276 -55.07 -2.91 12.96
CA CYS A 276 -53.68 -2.90 12.50
C CYS A 276 -53.07 -1.48 12.51
N LEU A 277 -53.84 -0.44 12.20
CA LEU A 277 -53.42 0.95 12.36
C LEU A 277 -53.22 1.33 13.83
N ASN A 278 -54.07 0.87 14.75
CA ASN A 278 -53.87 1.06 16.18
C ASN A 278 -52.61 0.33 16.68
N ASP A 279 -52.42 -0.94 16.31
CA ASP A 279 -51.24 -1.75 16.65
C ASP A 279 -49.95 -1.10 16.09
N ILE A 280 -50.01 -0.52 14.89
CA ILE A 280 -48.90 0.24 14.29
C ILE A 280 -48.65 1.55 15.04
N ASN A 281 -49.69 2.29 15.43
CA ASN A 281 -49.54 3.53 16.22
C ASN A 281 -48.96 3.23 17.62
N ASP A 282 -49.43 2.17 18.28
CA ASP A 282 -48.89 1.68 19.55
C ASP A 282 -47.44 1.20 19.38
N LEU A 283 -47.10 0.53 18.28
CA LEU A 283 -45.73 0.14 17.95
C LEU A 283 -44.84 1.38 17.73
N ILE A 284 -45.35 2.42 17.07
CA ILE A 284 -44.65 3.70 16.86
C ILE A 284 -44.47 4.45 18.18
N GLU A 285 -45.48 4.52 19.05
CA GLU A 285 -45.37 5.16 20.36
C GLU A 285 -44.40 4.39 21.26
N ASN A 286 -44.45 3.05 21.25
CA ASN A 286 -43.51 2.22 22.00
C ASN A 286 -42.10 2.26 21.41
N ALA A 287 -41.93 2.41 20.09
CA ALA A 287 -40.64 2.69 19.46
C ALA A 287 -40.10 4.06 19.86
N HIS A 288 -40.94 5.11 19.90
CA HIS A 288 -40.53 6.43 20.42
C HIS A 288 -40.16 6.39 21.91
N LYS A 289 -40.91 5.66 22.75
CA LYS A 289 -40.56 5.40 24.15
C LYS A 289 -39.24 4.63 24.28
N ALA A 290 -39.03 3.60 23.47
CA ALA A 290 -37.79 2.83 23.45
C ALA A 290 -36.61 3.67 22.98
N ILE A 291 -36.76 4.49 21.93
CA ILE A 291 -35.74 5.44 21.46
C ILE A 291 -35.45 6.48 22.54
N LYS A 292 -36.46 6.99 23.26
CA LYS A 292 -36.26 7.90 24.38
C LYS A 292 -35.48 7.23 25.52
N LEU A 293 -35.92 6.05 25.97
CA LEU A 293 -35.25 5.28 27.03
C LEU A 293 -33.84 4.84 26.64
N LEU A 294 -33.59 4.49 25.38
CA LEU A 294 -32.25 4.19 24.86
C LEU A 294 -31.38 5.45 24.80
N ASN A 295 -31.93 6.62 24.44
CA ASN A 295 -31.20 7.88 24.48
C ASN A 295 -30.88 8.33 25.92
N GLU A 296 -31.80 8.13 26.86
CA GLU A 296 -31.62 8.39 28.28
C GLU A 296 -30.59 7.43 28.88
N ALA A 297 -30.75 6.11 28.68
CA ALA A 297 -29.78 5.10 29.06
C ALA A 297 -28.40 5.36 28.42
N TYR A 298 -28.35 5.81 27.18
CA TYR A 298 -27.10 6.23 26.53
C TYR A 298 -26.50 7.50 27.17
N GLN A 299 -27.30 8.47 27.65
CA GLN A 299 -26.74 9.58 28.44
C GLN A 299 -26.16 9.07 29.78
N TYR A 300 -26.83 8.13 30.45
CA TYR A 300 -26.36 7.55 31.71
C TYR A 300 -25.15 6.60 31.54
N GLN A 301 -25.03 5.94 30.39
CA GLN A 301 -23.92 5.04 30.03
C GLN A 301 -22.78 5.73 29.26
N LYS A 302 -22.91 7.02 28.92
CA LYS A 302 -21.83 7.78 28.30
C LYS A 302 -20.60 7.73 29.21
N PRO A 303 -19.40 7.37 28.68
CA PRO A 303 -18.18 7.48 29.44
C PRO A 303 -18.01 8.91 29.96
N ILE A 304 -17.74 9.04 31.26
CA ILE A 304 -17.47 10.34 31.89
C ILE A 304 -16.30 10.98 31.14
N ALA A 305 -16.49 12.22 30.69
CA ALA A 305 -15.45 12.97 30.00
C ALA A 305 -14.33 13.29 30.99
N SER A 306 -13.17 12.70 30.77
CA SER A 306 -11.96 12.95 31.57
C SER A 306 -11.33 14.31 31.26
N GLU A 307 -11.66 14.93 30.13
CA GLU A 307 -11.01 16.16 29.67
C GLU A 307 -11.98 17.15 29.02
N VAL A 308 -11.65 18.45 29.09
CA VAL A 308 -12.13 19.47 28.14
C VAL A 308 -11.10 19.62 27.04
N LEU A 309 -11.56 19.74 25.80
CA LEU A 309 -10.80 20.30 24.68
C LEU A 309 -11.31 21.72 24.39
N VAL A 310 -10.45 22.71 24.50
CA VAL A 310 -10.79 24.15 24.32
C VAL A 310 -10.05 24.72 23.12
N TYR A 311 -10.76 25.54 22.34
CA TYR A 311 -10.24 26.32 21.21
C TYR A 311 -10.27 27.81 21.59
N LEU A 312 -9.10 28.42 21.75
CA LEU A 312 -8.96 29.87 21.99
C LEU A 312 -8.53 30.60 20.73
N LEU A 313 -9.12 31.77 20.48
CA LEU A 313 -8.71 32.74 19.47
C LEU A 313 -7.77 33.78 20.12
N SER A 314 -6.57 33.97 19.57
CA SER A 314 -5.57 34.94 20.09
C SER A 314 -5.06 35.86 18.98
N ASP A 315 -5.11 37.17 19.17
CA ASP A 315 -4.45 38.14 18.28
C ASP A 315 -2.95 37.81 18.15
N MET A 316 -2.41 37.91 16.94
CA MET A 316 -0.99 37.70 16.64
C MET A 316 -0.17 38.99 16.69
N ASN A 317 -0.83 40.15 16.61
CA ASN A 317 -0.23 41.48 16.74
C ASN A 317 -0.09 41.84 18.22
N ARG A 318 1.02 42.47 18.63
CA ARG A 318 1.22 42.86 20.03
C ARG A 318 1.25 44.37 20.24
N LEU A 319 0.30 44.85 21.05
CA LEU A 319 0.37 46.14 21.74
C LEU A 319 -0.11 46.06 23.21
N TRP A 320 0.15 44.94 23.92
CA TRP A 320 -0.29 44.80 25.32
C TRP A 320 0.67 44.07 26.28
N HIS A 321 0.40 44.23 27.59
CA HIS A 321 1.29 43.88 28.72
C HIS A 321 1.60 42.38 28.83
N ARG A 322 2.62 42.03 29.63
CA ARG A 322 3.04 40.63 29.86
C ARG A 322 2.01 39.79 30.63
N GLU A 323 1.11 40.44 31.39
CA GLU A 323 0.34 39.84 32.48
C GLU A 323 -1.17 39.71 32.19
N LEU A 324 -1.62 39.97 30.95
CA LEU A 324 -3.05 39.99 30.62
C LEU A 324 -3.41 38.90 29.59
N GLY A 325 -4.33 38.02 29.99
CA GLY A 325 -4.95 37.01 29.13
C GLY A 325 -5.70 37.64 27.97
N HIS A 326 -5.36 37.20 26.75
CA HIS A 326 -5.89 37.73 25.48
C HIS A 326 -6.43 36.65 24.54
N GLY A 327 -6.49 35.39 24.99
CA GLY A 327 -7.17 34.30 24.29
C GLY A 327 -8.67 34.31 24.61
N ILE A 328 -9.53 34.35 23.60
CA ILE A 328 -10.99 34.29 23.73
C ILE A 328 -11.45 32.85 23.42
N PRO A 329 -12.20 32.16 24.30
CA PRO A 329 -12.73 30.84 23.97
C PRO A 329 -13.82 30.96 22.89
N ILE A 330 -13.59 30.32 21.75
CA ILE A 330 -14.51 30.31 20.59
C ILE A 330 -15.24 28.98 20.42
N ALA A 331 -14.66 27.88 20.90
CA ALA A 331 -15.32 26.58 20.99
C ALA A 331 -14.74 25.76 22.14
N TYR A 332 -15.54 24.86 22.70
CA TYR A 332 -15.10 23.83 23.65
C TYR A 332 -15.91 22.55 23.45
N LEU A 333 -15.35 21.42 23.87
CA LEU A 333 -16.05 20.14 23.86
C LEU A 333 -15.52 19.19 24.95
N TYR A 334 -16.38 18.24 25.34
CA TYR A 334 -16.04 17.18 26.28
C TYR A 334 -15.32 16.04 25.55
N LYS A 335 -14.18 15.61 26.08
CA LYS A 335 -13.35 14.54 25.55
C LYS A 335 -13.25 13.39 26.55
N GLY A 336 -13.39 12.18 26.03
CA GLY A 336 -12.93 10.95 26.67
C GLY A 336 -11.75 10.34 25.92
N TYR A 337 -11.24 9.21 26.43
CA TYR A 337 -10.00 8.55 26.00
C TYR A 337 -9.89 8.14 24.50
N SER A 338 -10.94 8.32 23.68
CA SER A 338 -11.07 7.75 22.32
C SER A 338 -11.01 8.77 21.16
N LEU A 339 -10.63 10.03 21.40
CA LEU A 339 -10.59 11.04 20.34
C LEU A 339 -9.51 10.73 19.26
N THR A 340 -9.95 10.25 18.10
CA THR A 340 -9.08 9.87 16.97
C THR A 340 -8.65 11.07 16.13
N ILE A 341 -7.46 11.01 15.51
CA ILE A 341 -6.91 12.12 14.70
C ILE A 341 -7.85 12.58 13.56
N PRO A 342 -8.53 11.70 12.79
CA PRO A 342 -9.53 12.14 11.80
C PRO A 342 -10.75 12.84 12.42
N THR A 343 -11.04 12.59 13.69
CA THR A 343 -12.11 13.29 14.43
C THR A 343 -11.61 14.65 14.94
N SER A 344 -10.42 14.72 15.51
CA SER A 344 -9.77 15.99 15.87
C SER A 344 -9.65 16.93 14.67
N ARG A 345 -9.28 16.41 13.49
CA ARG A 345 -9.18 17.18 12.24
C ARG A 345 -10.55 17.72 11.82
N ARG A 346 -11.58 16.87 11.71
CA ARG A 346 -12.96 17.32 11.37
C ARG A 346 -13.54 18.36 12.32
N ILE A 347 -13.20 18.30 13.62
CA ILE A 347 -13.60 19.33 14.58
C ILE A 347 -12.84 20.63 14.32
N LEU A 348 -11.52 20.56 14.13
CA LEU A 348 -10.68 21.72 13.82
C LEU A 348 -11.12 22.42 12.52
N ASP A 349 -11.33 21.67 11.43
CA ASP A 349 -11.85 22.21 10.17
C ASP A 349 -13.22 22.88 10.35
N LYS A 350 -14.11 22.30 11.17
CA LYS A 350 -15.38 22.95 11.50
C LYS A 350 -15.16 24.29 12.21
N VAL A 351 -14.28 24.35 13.23
CA VAL A 351 -13.98 25.60 13.95
C VAL A 351 -13.36 26.66 13.02
N LEU A 352 -12.42 26.26 12.15
CA LEU A 352 -11.80 27.15 11.15
C LEU A 352 -12.81 27.64 10.12
N ASN A 353 -13.73 26.79 9.66
CA ASN A 353 -14.78 27.16 8.71
C ASN A 353 -15.83 28.09 9.34
N GLU A 354 -16.22 27.88 10.60
CA GLU A 354 -17.05 28.87 11.31
C GLU A 354 -16.32 30.20 11.45
N CYS A 355 -15.01 30.22 11.80
CA CYS A 355 -14.21 31.45 11.83
C CYS A 355 -14.23 32.17 10.47
N LYS A 356 -14.02 31.45 9.36
CA LYS A 356 -14.01 32.06 8.02
C LYS A 356 -15.38 32.65 7.61
N LYS A 357 -16.51 32.14 8.11
CA LYS A 357 -17.84 32.78 7.90
C LYS A 357 -17.96 34.15 8.54
N PHE A 358 -17.21 34.41 9.62
CA PHE A 358 -17.09 35.73 10.26
C PHE A 358 -15.91 36.57 9.72
N ASP A 359 -15.32 36.14 8.60
CA ASP A 359 -14.11 36.67 7.96
C ASP A 359 -12.86 36.74 8.87
N ILE A 360 -12.79 35.84 9.85
CA ILE A 360 -11.67 35.73 10.79
C ILE A 360 -10.57 34.88 10.14
N HIS A 361 -9.53 35.53 9.59
CA HIS A 361 -8.40 34.90 8.87
C HIS A 361 -7.36 34.26 9.82
N MET A 362 -7.20 32.94 9.73
CA MET A 362 -6.41 32.10 10.65
C MET A 362 -5.17 31.49 9.95
N PRO A 363 -4.05 32.22 9.79
CA PRO A 363 -2.84 31.66 9.20
C PRO A 363 -2.08 30.71 10.14
N CYS A 364 -2.45 30.64 11.42
CA CYS A 364 -1.74 29.85 12.43
C CYS A 364 -2.68 29.06 13.36
N ILE A 365 -2.22 27.86 13.73
CA ILE A 365 -2.85 26.97 14.68
C ILE A 365 -1.77 26.44 15.63
N THR A 366 -1.94 26.62 16.94
CA THR A 366 -1.00 26.20 17.98
C THR A 366 -1.57 25.05 18.81
N PHE A 367 -0.75 24.05 19.10
CA PHE A 367 -1.18 22.82 19.76
C PHE A 367 -0.30 22.45 20.96
N ASP A 368 -0.92 21.89 22.00
CA ASP A 368 -0.24 21.02 22.96
C ASP A 368 0.23 19.70 22.30
N GLY A 369 1.26 19.08 22.89
CA GLY A 369 1.96 17.88 22.42
C GLY A 369 1.07 16.70 22.04
N GLN A 370 -0.10 16.54 22.68
CA GLN A 370 -1.02 15.44 22.38
C GLN A 370 -1.61 15.49 20.95
N PHE A 371 -1.63 16.66 20.30
CA PHE A 371 -2.13 16.82 18.93
C PHE A 371 -1.04 16.87 17.85
N PHE A 372 0.24 16.62 18.18
CA PHE A 372 1.37 16.65 17.24
C PHE A 372 1.11 15.94 15.90
N LYS A 373 0.32 14.85 15.86
CA LYS A 373 -0.05 14.14 14.62
C LYS A 373 -0.85 14.99 13.61
N LEU A 374 -1.52 16.07 14.03
CA LEU A 374 -2.17 17.02 13.12
C LEU A 374 -1.16 17.93 12.39
N LYS A 375 0.06 18.06 12.93
CA LYS A 375 1.20 18.76 12.33
C LYS A 375 2.00 17.86 11.36
N ASP A 376 2.05 16.55 11.61
CA ASP A 376 2.75 15.59 10.74
C ASP A 376 2.12 15.43 9.34
N TYR A 377 0.78 15.50 9.22
CA TYR A 377 0.04 15.17 7.99
C TYR A 377 -1.09 16.16 7.67
N GLY A 378 -1.29 16.42 6.38
CA GLY A 378 -2.36 17.25 5.82
C GLY A 378 -3.72 16.54 5.79
N SER A 379 -4.78 17.27 5.48
CA SER A 379 -6.16 16.74 5.34
C SER A 379 -6.27 15.62 4.30
N ASP A 380 -5.45 15.67 3.26
CA ASP A 380 -5.28 14.65 2.21
C ASP A 380 -4.34 13.49 2.58
N ASP A 381 -3.90 13.45 3.84
CA ASP A 381 -2.93 12.49 4.41
C ASP A 381 -1.52 12.52 3.78
N LYS A 382 -1.18 13.59 3.03
CA LYS A 382 0.22 13.85 2.63
C LYS A 382 1.06 14.27 3.85
N PRO A 383 2.36 13.95 3.87
CA PRO A 383 3.24 14.36 4.96
C PRO A 383 3.54 15.86 4.85
N LEU A 384 3.48 16.57 5.98
CA LEU A 384 3.81 18.01 6.05
C LEU A 384 5.26 18.26 6.48
N SER A 385 6.08 17.23 6.67
CA SER A 385 7.51 17.37 6.94
C SER A 385 8.34 16.26 6.28
N LEU A 386 9.62 16.51 6.04
CA LEU A 386 10.54 15.49 5.54
C LEU A 386 10.70 14.31 6.54
N PHE A 387 10.52 14.55 7.84
CA PHE A 387 10.49 13.47 8.84
C PHE A 387 9.26 12.56 8.68
N ALA A 388 8.07 13.14 8.45
CA ALA A 388 6.85 12.39 8.19
C ALA A 388 6.93 11.63 6.85
N LEU A 389 7.54 12.23 5.81
CA LEU A 389 7.82 11.59 4.53
C LEU A 389 8.75 10.38 4.68
N GLN A 390 9.88 10.53 5.38
CA GLN A 390 10.84 9.45 5.64
C GLN A 390 10.18 8.28 6.41
N ARG A 391 9.32 8.60 7.40
CA ARG A 391 8.50 7.59 8.11
C ARG A 391 7.51 6.89 7.19
N GLN A 392 6.81 7.61 6.32
CA GLN A 392 5.80 7.07 5.44
C GLN A 392 6.41 6.10 4.43
N ILE A 393 7.49 6.52 3.75
CA ILE A 393 8.29 5.69 2.85
C ILE A 393 8.70 4.38 3.53
N TRP A 394 9.25 4.46 4.75
CA TRP A 394 9.63 3.26 5.49
C TRP A 394 8.42 2.39 5.89
N SER A 395 7.33 3.02 6.33
CA SER A 395 6.08 2.31 6.70
C SER A 395 5.50 1.54 5.51
N ASP A 396 5.49 2.13 4.32
CA ASP A 396 4.88 1.54 3.14
C ASP A 396 5.75 0.41 2.56
N ILE A 397 7.08 0.61 2.49
CA ILE A 397 8.01 -0.45 2.09
C ILE A 397 8.01 -1.61 3.09
N THR A 398 7.91 -1.35 4.40
CA THR A 398 7.86 -2.43 5.40
C THR A 398 6.54 -3.21 5.38
N LYS A 399 5.43 -2.66 4.86
CA LYS A 399 4.20 -3.42 4.58
C LYS A 399 4.35 -4.37 3.38
N MET A 400 5.13 -4.00 2.36
CA MET A 400 5.31 -4.82 1.14
C MET A 400 5.95 -6.19 1.43
N THR A 401 5.60 -7.20 0.63
CA THR A 401 6.35 -8.46 0.60
C THR A 401 7.70 -8.30 -0.11
N LYS A 402 8.65 -9.18 0.16
CA LYS A 402 9.96 -9.16 -0.52
C LYS A 402 9.84 -9.31 -2.05
N SER A 403 8.81 -10.00 -2.57
CA SER A 403 8.57 -10.02 -4.02
C SER A 403 8.21 -8.63 -4.51
N GLN A 404 7.17 -8.01 -3.97
CA GLN A 404 6.71 -6.67 -4.39
C GLN A 404 7.82 -5.62 -4.40
N ILE A 405 8.72 -5.61 -3.40
CA ILE A 405 9.89 -4.70 -3.39
C ILE A 405 10.82 -4.98 -4.58
N ILE A 406 11.12 -6.26 -4.86
CA ILE A 406 11.97 -6.65 -6.01
C ILE A 406 11.26 -6.40 -7.35
N ASP A 407 9.94 -6.55 -7.39
CA ASP A 407 9.11 -6.36 -8.57
C ASP A 407 9.00 -4.86 -8.89
N HIS A 408 8.91 -3.97 -7.88
CA HIS A 408 9.07 -2.52 -8.05
C HIS A 408 10.50 -2.12 -8.49
N ILE A 409 11.55 -2.80 -8.02
CA ILE A 409 12.92 -2.58 -8.51
C ILE A 409 13.03 -2.99 -9.99
N ASP A 410 12.45 -4.12 -10.39
CA ASP A 410 12.37 -4.61 -11.78
C ASP A 410 11.64 -3.57 -12.67
N ASP A 411 10.54 -2.98 -12.19
CA ASP A 411 9.82 -1.92 -12.91
C ASP A 411 10.62 -0.61 -13.00
N MET A 412 11.34 -0.18 -11.94
CA MET A 412 12.24 0.99 -12.00
C MET A 412 13.34 0.83 -13.06
N PHE A 413 13.88 -0.39 -13.26
CA PHE A 413 14.84 -0.68 -14.32
C PHE A 413 14.22 -0.91 -15.72
N ARG A 414 12.88 -0.90 -15.84
CA ARG A 414 12.16 -1.04 -17.12
C ARG A 414 11.60 0.27 -17.66
N LEU A 415 11.39 1.27 -16.80
CA LEU A 415 11.01 2.61 -17.24
C LEU A 415 12.16 3.22 -18.04
N PRO A 416 11.99 3.52 -19.35
CA PRO A 416 12.99 4.28 -20.07
C PRO A 416 12.96 5.72 -19.56
N THR A 417 14.09 6.21 -19.06
CA THR A 417 14.26 7.59 -18.58
C THR A 417 14.23 8.57 -19.76
N TYR A 418 13.03 8.94 -20.18
CA TYR A 418 12.77 10.05 -21.10
C TYR A 418 12.33 11.28 -20.31
N GLU A 419 13.25 12.23 -20.09
CA GLU A 419 12.85 13.63 -19.90
C GLU A 419 12.69 14.27 -21.27
N LEU A 420 11.53 14.88 -21.52
CA LEU A 420 11.16 15.47 -22.80
C LEU A 420 11.25 16.99 -22.71
N VAL A 421 12.49 17.48 -22.55
CA VAL A 421 12.80 18.92 -22.53
C VAL A 421 12.31 19.54 -23.84
N THR A 422 11.37 20.47 -23.72
CA THR A 422 10.74 21.17 -24.85
C THR A 422 11.04 22.66 -24.76
N GLU A 423 12.21 23.05 -25.28
CA GLU A 423 12.50 24.47 -25.52
C GLU A 423 11.66 24.98 -26.69
N ALA A 424 11.15 26.22 -26.57
CA ALA A 424 10.35 26.86 -27.60
C ALA A 424 11.23 27.72 -28.53
N GLU A 425 10.99 27.65 -29.85
CA GLU A 425 11.73 28.44 -30.84
C GLU A 425 11.50 29.96 -30.67
N VAL A 426 12.52 30.70 -30.24
CA VAL A 426 12.56 32.16 -30.37
C VAL A 426 13.31 32.53 -31.65
N ARG A 427 12.59 33.05 -32.65
CA ARG A 427 13.20 33.52 -33.92
C ARG A 427 13.88 34.86 -33.75
N ALA A 428 15.20 34.85 -33.51
CA ALA A 428 16.06 36.01 -33.72
C ALA A 428 16.64 36.01 -35.14
N ASN A 429 16.60 37.16 -35.82
CA ASN A 429 17.41 37.53 -36.99
C ASN A 429 17.37 36.66 -38.26
N GLY A 430 16.48 35.67 -38.36
CA GLY A 430 15.99 35.16 -39.66
C GLY A 430 16.88 34.14 -40.40
N GLU A 431 18.01 33.72 -39.85
CA GLU A 431 18.80 32.62 -40.43
C GLU A 431 18.31 31.25 -39.94
N LEU A 432 18.16 30.30 -40.86
CA LEU A 432 17.82 28.91 -40.54
C LEU A 432 19.10 28.13 -40.17
N GLN A 433 19.38 27.95 -38.88
CA GLN A 433 20.41 27.00 -38.45
C GLN A 433 19.84 25.58 -38.33
N THR A 434 20.38 24.65 -39.11
CA THR A 434 20.02 23.23 -39.06
C THR A 434 20.65 22.55 -37.84
N ILE A 435 20.04 22.74 -36.66
CA ILE A 435 20.44 22.05 -35.43
C ILE A 435 20.17 20.55 -35.59
N ARG A 436 21.23 19.73 -35.53
CA ARG A 436 21.08 18.28 -35.42
C ARG A 436 20.57 17.94 -34.02
N GLN A 437 19.38 17.34 -33.94
CA GLN A 437 18.88 16.74 -32.71
C GLN A 437 19.87 15.66 -32.22
N PHE A 438 20.49 15.91 -31.07
CA PHE A 438 21.19 14.89 -30.30
C PHE A 438 20.25 14.38 -29.21
N PHE A 439 19.98 13.07 -29.21
CA PHE A 439 19.38 12.43 -28.06
C PHE A 439 20.42 12.39 -26.93
N ALA A 440 20.27 13.29 -25.96
CA ALA A 440 21.07 13.30 -24.75
C ALA A 440 20.69 12.10 -23.87
N VAL A 441 21.26 10.94 -24.16
CA VAL A 441 21.24 9.80 -23.25
C VAL A 441 22.13 10.16 -22.05
N HIS A 442 21.53 10.65 -20.97
CA HIS A 442 22.19 10.64 -19.67
C HIS A 442 22.52 9.18 -19.34
N ASN A 443 23.82 8.85 -19.35
CA ASN A 443 24.28 7.56 -18.86
C ASN A 443 23.84 7.43 -17.41
N SER A 444 23.12 6.35 -17.08
CA SER A 444 22.51 6.13 -15.77
C SER A 444 23.51 5.77 -14.66
N ASN A 445 24.72 6.34 -14.70
CA ASN A 445 25.82 6.07 -13.79
C ASN A 445 25.64 6.74 -12.42
N GLU A 446 24.84 7.80 -12.30
CA GLU A 446 24.55 8.44 -11.01
C GLU A 446 23.46 7.68 -10.21
N LEU A 447 22.50 7.06 -10.89
CA LEU A 447 21.42 6.27 -10.26
C LEU A 447 21.85 4.86 -9.81
N CYS A 448 22.99 4.35 -10.27
CA CYS A 448 23.34 2.92 -10.18
C CYS A 448 24.30 2.47 -9.04
N PRO A 449 25.12 3.33 -8.39
CA PRO A 449 25.99 2.89 -7.29
C PRO A 449 25.29 2.27 -6.06
N PRO A 450 24.14 2.77 -5.56
CA PRO A 450 23.67 2.41 -4.21
C PRO A 450 23.39 0.93 -3.99
N ILE A 451 22.72 0.25 -4.93
CA ILE A 451 22.22 -1.12 -4.70
C ILE A 451 23.35 -2.13 -4.63
N VAL A 452 24.33 -2.05 -5.54
CA VAL A 452 25.45 -3.01 -5.56
C VAL A 452 26.41 -2.73 -4.40
N THR A 453 26.73 -1.47 -4.14
CA THR A 453 27.66 -1.09 -3.07
C THR A 453 27.08 -1.39 -1.69
N ALA A 454 25.83 -1.00 -1.38
CA ALA A 454 25.23 -1.29 -0.08
C ALA A 454 25.11 -2.81 0.19
N VAL A 455 24.84 -3.61 -0.84
CA VAL A 455 24.81 -5.08 -0.76
C VAL A 455 26.21 -5.69 -0.58
N ALA A 456 27.27 -5.02 -1.04
CA ALA A 456 28.65 -5.39 -0.78
C ALA A 456 29.08 -5.04 0.66
N THR A 457 28.82 -3.81 1.12
CA THR A 457 29.13 -3.36 2.49
C THR A 457 28.45 -4.22 3.55
N LEU A 458 27.19 -4.61 3.34
CA LEU A 458 26.47 -5.54 4.22
C LEU A 458 27.13 -6.93 4.32
N LYS A 459 27.90 -7.36 3.32
CA LYS A 459 28.68 -8.61 3.39
C LYS A 459 30.02 -8.48 4.11
N GLN A 460 30.57 -7.28 4.22
CA GLN A 460 31.72 -7.02 5.10
C GLN A 460 31.25 -6.93 6.56
N ASN A 461 30.24 -6.12 6.86
CA ASN A 461 29.79 -5.92 8.24
C ASN A 461 29.26 -7.21 8.89
N ASN A 462 28.57 -8.07 8.13
CA ASN A 462 28.14 -9.39 8.62
C ASN A 462 29.28 -10.40 8.82
N ARG A 463 30.51 -10.11 8.37
CA ARG A 463 31.71 -10.90 8.71
C ARG A 463 32.44 -10.34 9.94
N SER A 464 32.43 -9.02 10.13
CA SER A 464 33.00 -8.39 11.33
C SER A 464 32.20 -8.73 12.61
N ASN A 465 30.87 -8.80 12.50
CA ASN A 465 29.98 -9.00 13.65
C ASN A 465 30.00 -10.41 14.27
N GLU A 466 30.67 -11.41 13.67
CA GLU A 466 30.86 -12.72 14.30
C GLU A 466 32.05 -12.76 15.29
N HIS A 467 32.81 -11.67 15.44
CA HIS A 467 33.93 -11.55 16.40
C HIS A 467 33.84 -10.33 17.35
N ALA A 468 32.78 -9.52 17.27
CA ALA A 468 32.61 -8.29 18.06
C ALA A 468 31.41 -8.37 19.03
N SER A 469 31.30 -9.46 19.79
CA SER A 469 30.20 -9.69 20.75
C SER A 469 30.65 -9.66 22.22
N ASN A 470 31.37 -8.60 22.62
CA ASN A 470 31.46 -8.08 24.00
C ASN A 470 32.12 -6.69 24.02
N THR A 471 31.90 -5.93 25.11
CA THR A 471 32.43 -4.57 25.39
C THR A 471 32.23 -3.51 24.29
N ALA A 472 31.28 -2.60 24.51
CA ALA A 472 31.12 -1.39 23.71
C ALA A 472 31.71 -0.19 24.47
N ASP A 473 33.00 0.04 24.25
CA ASP A 473 33.73 1.25 24.65
C ASP A 473 34.52 1.72 23.42
N CYS A 474 34.36 2.98 23.01
CA CYS A 474 35.06 3.52 21.85
C CYS A 474 35.14 5.05 21.93
N SER A 475 36.21 5.52 22.55
CA SER A 475 36.60 6.92 22.59
C SER A 475 37.62 7.20 21.49
N ASP A 476 37.17 7.65 20.32
CA ASP A 476 38.06 8.16 19.28
C ASP A 476 38.14 9.68 19.37
N THR A 477 39.19 10.19 20.03
CA THR A 477 39.47 11.62 20.15
C THR A 477 40.29 12.12 18.97
N ILE A 478 39.71 13.02 18.17
CA ILE A 478 40.47 13.89 17.24
C ILE A 478 40.92 15.14 18.01
N SER A 479 42.13 15.62 17.74
CA SER A 479 42.76 16.75 18.44
C SER A 479 42.07 18.09 18.16
N MET A 480 41.84 18.89 19.21
CA MET A 480 41.19 20.20 19.13
C MET A 480 42.21 21.32 18.91
N GLU A 481 42.51 21.68 17.66
CA GLU A 481 43.22 22.93 17.33
C GLU A 481 42.45 23.84 16.34
N ASP A 482 41.55 23.30 15.49
CA ASP A 482 40.72 24.09 14.56
C ASP A 482 39.44 24.70 15.18
N ALA A 483 39.21 24.50 16.49
CA ALA A 483 37.91 24.65 17.16
C ALA A 483 37.42 26.10 17.42
N VAL A 484 37.80 27.09 16.58
CA VAL A 484 37.57 28.53 16.82
C VAL A 484 36.67 29.20 15.76
N GLY A 485 36.25 28.48 14.70
CA GLY A 485 35.50 29.02 13.54
C GLY A 485 33.95 28.93 13.59
N PHE A 486 33.36 28.61 14.75
CA PHE A 486 32.02 27.98 14.82
C PHE A 486 30.77 28.78 14.40
N ASP A 487 30.82 30.10 14.15
CA ASP A 487 29.57 30.86 13.87
C ASP A 487 29.14 30.90 12.39
N ASP A 488 30.06 30.71 11.42
CA ASP A 488 29.75 30.66 9.98
C ASP A 488 29.47 29.23 9.47
N GLU A 489 30.30 28.25 9.87
CA GLU A 489 30.21 26.84 9.47
C GLU A 489 28.82 26.22 9.79
N VAL A 490 28.18 26.70 10.87
CA VAL A 490 26.84 26.30 11.31
C VAL A 490 25.74 26.67 10.32
N ILE A 491 25.94 27.69 9.47
CA ILE A 491 24.99 28.04 8.39
C ILE A 491 25.18 27.13 7.17
N GLU A 492 26.41 26.70 6.88
CA GLU A 492 26.71 25.82 5.74
C GLU A 492 26.16 24.40 5.93
N VAL A 493 26.11 23.91 7.16
CA VAL A 493 25.39 22.66 7.55
C VAL A 493 23.89 22.72 7.18
N LEU A 494 23.25 23.90 7.26
CA LEU A 494 21.83 24.04 6.88
C LEU A 494 21.63 24.02 5.35
N ARG A 495 22.62 24.47 4.57
CA ARG A 495 22.59 24.45 3.10
C ARG A 495 22.81 23.05 2.52
N SER A 496 23.79 22.32 3.05
CA SER A 496 24.14 20.96 2.61
C SER A 496 23.04 19.92 2.92
N VAL A 497 22.30 20.06 4.02
CA VAL A 497 21.09 19.25 4.31
C VAL A 497 19.97 19.50 3.28
N GLY A 498 19.91 20.71 2.69
CA GLY A 498 19.07 20.99 1.52
C GLY A 498 19.61 20.32 0.26
N HIS A 499 20.87 20.59 -0.08
CA HIS A 499 21.50 20.30 -1.39
C HIS A 499 22.47 19.11 -1.37
N SER A 500 22.00 17.95 -0.92
CA SER A 500 22.80 16.71 -0.88
C SER A 500 22.91 16.03 -2.27
N SER A 501 23.48 16.71 -3.26
CA SER A 501 24.05 16.10 -4.48
C SER A 501 25.45 15.58 -4.17
N GLY A 502 25.75 14.34 -4.53
CA GLY A 502 26.99 13.67 -4.12
C GLY A 502 28.16 13.96 -5.04
N GLU A 503 28.98 14.96 -4.71
CA GLU A 503 30.31 15.14 -5.31
C GLU A 503 31.40 14.50 -4.43
N SER A 504 32.29 13.73 -5.05
CA SER A 504 33.43 13.08 -4.40
C SER A 504 34.75 13.74 -4.83
N ASN A 505 35.38 14.49 -3.94
CA ASN A 505 36.69 15.09 -4.18
C ASN A 505 37.80 14.02 -4.11
N ASP A 506 38.31 13.59 -5.26
CA ASP A 506 39.51 12.76 -5.36
C ASP A 506 40.77 13.59 -5.02
N ILE A 507 41.26 13.47 -3.79
CA ILE A 507 42.56 14.04 -3.38
C ILE A 507 43.67 13.06 -3.73
N SER A 508 44.45 13.38 -4.76
CA SER A 508 45.61 12.58 -5.16
C SER A 508 46.85 12.90 -4.32
N THR A 509 47.31 11.95 -3.50
CA THR A 509 48.65 11.98 -2.87
C THR A 509 49.50 10.81 -3.35
N SER A 510 50.73 11.11 -3.76
CA SER A 510 51.69 10.19 -4.40
C SER A 510 52.81 9.74 -3.47
N LYS A 511 53.57 8.70 -3.86
CA LYS A 511 54.88 8.24 -3.30
C LYS A 511 54.80 7.55 -1.93
N ASP A 512 55.76 6.78 -1.42
CA ASP A 512 56.94 5.98 -1.88
C ASP A 512 57.34 5.12 -0.62
N SER A 513 58.09 4.00 -0.60
CA SER A 513 58.70 3.06 -1.56
C SER A 513 59.05 1.73 -0.83
N ASP A 514 59.48 0.68 -1.56
CA ASP A 514 60.27 -0.48 -1.05
C ASP A 514 59.60 -1.46 -0.04
N SER A 515 60.02 -2.72 0.19
CA SER A 515 61.05 -3.62 -0.40
C SER A 515 60.62 -5.12 -0.31
N GLU A 516 61.37 -6.01 -1.02
CA GLU A 516 61.83 -7.38 -0.64
C GLU A 516 60.99 -8.34 0.26
N THR A 517 60.98 -9.68 0.10
CA THR A 517 61.81 -10.62 -0.69
C THR A 517 61.10 -11.99 -0.90
N GLY A 518 61.46 -12.70 -1.98
CA GLY A 518 61.37 -14.18 -2.10
C GLY A 518 59.99 -14.84 -2.33
N GLY A 519 59.88 -15.92 -3.12
CA GLY A 519 60.85 -16.55 -4.02
C GLY A 519 60.45 -17.98 -4.46
N SER A 520 60.73 -18.34 -5.72
CA SER A 520 60.67 -19.70 -6.33
C SER A 520 59.32 -20.46 -6.28
N ASN A 521 58.77 -21.00 -7.37
CA ASN A 521 59.42 -21.71 -8.47
C ASN A 521 58.80 -21.43 -9.86
N ASN A 522 59.66 -21.17 -10.84
CA ASN A 522 59.45 -21.52 -12.26
C ASN A 522 59.57 -23.06 -12.43
N GLU A 523 59.40 -23.79 -13.55
CA GLU A 523 59.17 -23.56 -15.00
C GLU A 523 58.61 -24.92 -15.55
N LYS A 524 58.33 -25.23 -16.84
CA LYS A 524 58.48 -24.62 -18.18
C LYS A 524 57.10 -24.60 -18.89
N GLU A 525 56.81 -23.89 -19.99
CA GLU A 525 57.47 -23.79 -21.31
C GLU A 525 57.59 -25.13 -22.09
N TYR A 526 57.57 -25.19 -23.43
CA TYR A 526 56.89 -24.36 -24.44
C TYR A 526 56.81 -25.16 -25.76
N ALA A 527 56.02 -24.67 -26.73
CA ALA A 527 56.07 -24.96 -28.18
C ALA A 527 56.31 -26.42 -28.69
N ARG A 528 55.35 -26.89 -29.49
CA ARG A 528 55.61 -27.09 -30.94
C ARG A 528 54.35 -26.91 -31.78
N LYS A 529 54.51 -26.28 -32.96
CA LYS A 529 53.47 -26.16 -33.98
C LYS A 529 53.34 -27.49 -34.73
N GLN A 530 52.13 -27.83 -35.16
CA GLN A 530 51.94 -28.35 -36.51
C GLN A 530 50.59 -27.88 -37.07
N SER A 531 50.61 -27.45 -38.32
CA SER A 531 49.47 -26.91 -39.04
C SER A 531 48.84 -27.99 -39.92
N THR A 532 47.61 -28.38 -39.63
CA THR A 532 46.84 -29.29 -40.48
C THR A 532 45.57 -28.57 -40.94
N ILE A 533 45.48 -28.34 -42.25
CA ILE A 533 44.29 -27.82 -42.94
C ILE A 533 43.21 -28.91 -42.89
N VAL A 534 41.93 -28.55 -42.69
CA VAL A 534 40.77 -29.23 -43.33
C VAL A 534 39.48 -28.39 -43.21
N LEU A 535 38.99 -27.97 -44.37
CA LEU A 535 37.59 -27.84 -44.83
C LEU A 535 36.52 -27.22 -43.90
N ASN A 536 36.05 -26.01 -44.28
CA ASN A 536 34.86 -25.34 -43.74
C ASN A 536 33.65 -25.51 -44.69
N SER A 537 33.17 -26.75 -44.91
CA SER A 537 31.90 -27.01 -45.60
C SER A 537 31.20 -28.24 -45.00
N GLU A 538 29.86 -28.24 -44.97
CA GLU A 538 29.09 -29.45 -44.59
C GLU A 538 29.08 -30.51 -45.71
N GLU A 539 29.34 -30.10 -46.95
CA GLU A 539 29.32 -30.97 -48.14
C GLU A 539 30.51 -31.93 -48.20
N ASP A 540 31.70 -31.49 -47.78
CA ASP A 540 32.91 -32.31 -47.81
C ASP A 540 32.84 -33.48 -46.82
N THR A 541 32.30 -33.26 -45.61
CA THR A 541 32.09 -34.33 -44.62
C THR A 541 31.14 -35.43 -45.11
N HIS A 542 30.21 -35.11 -46.00
CA HIS A 542 29.29 -36.10 -46.58
C HIS A 542 29.91 -36.94 -47.70
N ARG A 543 31.12 -36.61 -48.18
CA ARG A 543 31.69 -37.19 -49.40
C ARG A 543 32.64 -38.38 -49.18
N VAL A 544 33.03 -38.65 -47.93
CA VAL A 544 33.95 -39.76 -47.56
C VAL A 544 33.22 -40.90 -46.81
N ALA A 545 32.10 -40.62 -46.14
CA ALA A 545 31.41 -41.58 -45.27
C ALA A 545 30.41 -42.51 -45.99
N LYS A 546 30.82 -43.12 -47.12
CA LYS A 546 30.12 -44.29 -47.69
C LYS A 546 30.97 -45.54 -47.51
N GLU A 547 30.32 -46.63 -47.11
CA GLU A 547 30.88 -48.00 -46.98
C GLU A 547 31.86 -48.25 -45.82
N ALA A 548 32.09 -47.26 -44.94
CA ALA A 548 32.72 -47.45 -43.62
C ALA A 548 31.75 -48.09 -42.60
N VAL A 549 31.52 -49.41 -42.72
CA VAL A 549 30.65 -50.21 -41.83
C VAL A 549 31.46 -51.22 -41.03
N ILE A 550 31.24 -51.30 -39.71
CA ILE A 550 31.75 -52.39 -38.87
C ILE A 550 30.76 -53.57 -38.87
N THR A 551 31.26 -54.75 -39.21
CA THR A 551 30.53 -56.00 -39.01
C THR A 551 30.66 -56.40 -37.54
N LEU A 552 29.52 -56.65 -36.88
CA LEU A 552 29.49 -57.24 -35.54
C LEU A 552 29.26 -58.75 -35.65
N ASP A 553 30.13 -59.54 -35.02
CA ASP A 553 30.01 -60.99 -34.92
C ASP A 553 29.34 -61.45 -33.61
N TYR A 554 29.14 -62.75 -33.44
CA TYR A 554 28.50 -63.30 -32.23
C TYR A 554 29.28 -62.96 -30.94
N CYS A 555 30.61 -62.94 -31.01
CA CYS A 555 31.47 -62.58 -29.88
C CYS A 555 31.34 -61.09 -29.52
N ASP A 556 31.16 -60.20 -30.50
CA ASP A 556 30.83 -58.79 -30.23
C ASP A 556 29.50 -58.67 -29.45
N TYR A 557 28.44 -59.35 -29.91
CA TYR A 557 27.14 -59.31 -29.22
C TYR A 557 27.21 -59.91 -27.81
N GLU A 558 27.95 -61.02 -27.62
CA GLU A 558 28.16 -61.65 -26.31
C GLU A 558 28.98 -60.75 -25.37
N ASN A 559 30.00 -60.06 -25.87
CA ASN A 559 30.79 -59.13 -25.07
C ASN A 559 30.03 -57.83 -24.76
N ILE A 560 29.19 -57.34 -25.68
CA ILE A 560 28.24 -56.25 -25.41
C ILE A 560 27.26 -56.68 -24.30
N LEU A 561 26.73 -57.90 -24.33
CA LEU A 561 25.88 -58.44 -23.27
C LEU A 561 26.61 -58.46 -21.91
N LYS A 562 27.86 -58.94 -21.85
CA LYS A 562 28.69 -58.91 -20.62
C LYS A 562 28.92 -57.49 -20.11
N VAL A 563 29.20 -56.53 -21.01
CA VAL A 563 29.35 -55.11 -20.67
C VAL A 563 28.05 -54.51 -20.10
N LEU A 564 26.90 -54.94 -20.61
CA LEU A 564 25.58 -54.53 -20.10
C LEU A 564 25.23 -55.19 -18.77
N GLN A 565 25.55 -56.48 -18.60
CA GLN A 565 25.41 -57.23 -17.33
C GLN A 565 26.28 -56.64 -16.21
N ASN A 566 27.45 -56.10 -16.54
CA ASN A 566 28.29 -55.36 -15.59
C ASN A 566 27.70 -53.99 -15.18
N THR A 567 26.63 -53.50 -15.83
CA THR A 567 25.82 -52.42 -15.27
C THR A 567 24.90 -52.98 -14.17
N LYS A 568 24.66 -52.23 -13.09
CA LYS A 568 23.90 -52.68 -11.90
C LYS A 568 22.38 -52.88 -12.12
N ARG A 569 21.96 -53.38 -13.30
CA ARG A 569 20.57 -53.48 -13.77
C ARG A 569 20.22 -54.94 -14.09
N LYS A 570 19.38 -55.55 -13.26
CA LYS A 570 18.98 -56.97 -13.37
C LYS A 570 18.47 -57.38 -14.76
N LYS A 571 17.80 -56.48 -15.50
CA LYS A 571 17.21 -56.79 -16.83
C LYS A 571 18.15 -57.49 -17.81
N TRP A 572 19.46 -57.23 -17.74
CA TRP A 572 20.46 -57.83 -18.64
C TRP A 572 20.94 -59.22 -18.22
N HIS A 573 20.72 -59.64 -16.97
CA HIS A 573 21.21 -60.92 -16.44
C HIS A 573 20.36 -62.11 -16.94
N GLU A 574 19.11 -61.84 -17.32
CA GLU A 574 18.13 -62.79 -17.88
C GLU A 574 18.00 -62.62 -19.42
N THR A 575 18.90 -61.85 -20.05
CA THR A 575 18.90 -61.57 -21.51
C THR A 575 19.89 -62.48 -22.24
N ASP A 576 19.50 -63.01 -23.39
CA ASP A 576 20.38 -63.76 -24.30
C ASP A 576 21.06 -62.89 -25.38
N VAL A 577 22.06 -63.48 -26.07
CA VAL A 577 22.86 -62.79 -27.10
C VAL A 577 22.03 -62.42 -28.32
N THR A 578 21.11 -63.29 -28.75
CA THR A 578 20.19 -63.08 -29.88
C THR A 578 19.23 -61.90 -29.66
N PHE A 579 18.84 -61.61 -28.42
CA PHE A 579 18.08 -60.41 -28.08
C PHE A 579 18.93 -59.14 -28.21
N ILE A 580 20.20 -59.15 -27.80
CA ILE A 580 21.11 -58.00 -28.00
C ILE A 580 21.35 -57.73 -29.49
N GLU A 581 21.54 -58.77 -30.29
CA GLU A 581 21.61 -58.67 -31.76
C GLU A 581 20.32 -58.05 -32.33
N THR A 582 19.14 -58.51 -31.87
CA THR A 582 17.83 -57.98 -32.28
C THR A 582 17.64 -56.51 -31.89
N LEU A 583 18.07 -56.13 -30.68
CA LEU A 583 18.04 -54.73 -30.22
C LEU A 583 18.91 -53.84 -31.11
N LEU A 584 20.16 -54.23 -31.37
CA LEU A 584 21.11 -53.43 -32.15
C LEU A 584 20.74 -53.38 -33.65
N LYS A 585 19.95 -54.33 -34.16
CA LYS A 585 19.38 -54.28 -35.50
C LYS A 585 18.11 -53.42 -35.63
N SER A 586 17.59 -52.84 -34.54
CA SER A 586 16.44 -51.91 -34.57
C SER A 586 16.72 -50.56 -33.88
N PRO A 587 16.73 -49.43 -34.62
CA PRO A 587 16.86 -48.08 -34.05
C PRO A 587 15.77 -47.76 -33.02
N GLU A 588 14.54 -48.23 -33.25
CA GLU A 588 13.37 -48.02 -32.39
C GLU A 588 13.51 -48.79 -31.08
N LEU A 589 13.97 -50.04 -31.12
CA LEU A 589 14.25 -50.82 -29.92
C LEU A 589 15.42 -50.23 -29.13
N MET A 590 16.51 -49.81 -29.79
CA MET A 590 17.60 -49.09 -29.10
C MET A 590 17.11 -47.82 -28.39
N LYS A 591 16.23 -47.05 -29.05
CA LYS A 591 15.66 -45.83 -28.52
C LYS A 591 14.76 -46.06 -27.31
N ASN A 592 14.12 -47.22 -27.21
CA ASN A 592 13.18 -47.53 -26.14
C ASN A 592 13.83 -48.33 -24.99
N VAL A 593 14.74 -49.26 -25.28
CA VAL A 593 15.26 -50.25 -24.32
C VAL A 593 16.56 -49.83 -23.63
N PHE A 594 17.51 -49.25 -24.37
CA PHE A 594 18.77 -48.77 -23.78
C PHE A 594 18.60 -47.41 -23.09
N ASN A 595 19.36 -47.12 -22.03
CA ASN A 595 19.52 -45.77 -21.48
C ASN A 595 20.82 -45.09 -21.98
N HIS A 596 21.08 -43.85 -21.54
CA HIS A 596 22.22 -43.05 -22.04
C HIS A 596 23.59 -43.62 -21.62
N ASP A 597 23.67 -44.23 -20.44
CA ASP A 597 24.88 -44.85 -19.90
C ASP A 597 25.10 -46.25 -20.49
N GLU A 598 24.03 -47.02 -20.69
CA GLU A 598 24.07 -48.29 -21.43
C GLU A 598 24.63 -48.08 -22.85
N LEU A 599 24.15 -47.06 -23.58
CA LEU A 599 24.70 -46.68 -24.88
C LEU A 599 26.16 -46.20 -24.78
N ASN A 600 26.54 -45.44 -23.74
CA ASN A 600 27.93 -45.02 -23.52
C ASN A 600 28.87 -46.22 -23.32
N SER A 601 28.42 -47.28 -22.65
CA SER A 601 29.20 -48.50 -22.46
C SER A 601 29.34 -49.31 -23.75
N ILE A 602 28.27 -49.43 -24.55
CA ILE A 602 28.31 -50.08 -25.88
C ILE A 602 29.27 -49.33 -26.81
N ILE A 603 29.14 -48.01 -26.91
CA ILE A 603 30.03 -47.14 -27.71
C ILE A 603 31.48 -47.24 -27.21
N HIS A 604 31.71 -47.40 -25.91
CA HIS A 604 33.05 -47.56 -25.37
C HIS A 604 33.67 -48.91 -25.70
N TYR A 605 32.91 -50.00 -25.62
CA TYR A 605 33.37 -51.33 -26.05
C TYR A 605 33.74 -51.32 -27.54
N LEU A 606 32.85 -50.78 -28.39
CA LEU A 606 33.06 -50.69 -29.83
C LEU A 606 34.05 -49.59 -30.26
N SER A 607 34.60 -48.79 -29.33
CA SER A 607 35.38 -47.59 -29.69
C SER A 607 36.66 -47.87 -30.48
N ILE A 608 37.24 -49.07 -30.36
CA ILE A 608 38.37 -49.51 -31.19
C ILE A 608 37.88 -49.77 -32.62
N LYS A 609 36.98 -50.74 -32.82
CA LYS A 609 36.39 -51.07 -34.14
C LYS A 609 35.81 -49.84 -34.85
N LEU A 610 35.16 -48.92 -34.12
CA LEU A 610 34.65 -47.66 -34.65
C LEU A 610 35.79 -46.72 -35.11
N SER A 611 36.87 -46.60 -34.36
CA SER A 611 38.04 -45.79 -34.73
C SER A 611 38.80 -46.37 -35.93
N ASP A 612 38.86 -47.70 -36.05
CA ASP A 612 39.50 -48.40 -37.18
C ASP A 612 38.82 -48.06 -38.53
N VAL A 613 37.52 -47.74 -38.51
CA VAL A 613 36.77 -47.22 -39.68
C VAL A 613 36.58 -45.70 -39.66
N GLY A 614 37.32 -44.97 -38.82
CA GLY A 614 37.32 -43.50 -38.76
C GLY A 614 36.13 -42.84 -38.04
N ILE A 615 35.28 -43.60 -37.36
CA ILE A 615 34.05 -43.11 -36.72
C ILE A 615 34.27 -42.82 -35.22
N VAL A 616 33.98 -41.58 -34.79
CA VAL A 616 34.11 -41.16 -33.39
C VAL A 616 32.79 -40.68 -32.80
N ILE A 617 32.09 -41.56 -32.07
CA ILE A 617 30.82 -41.23 -31.39
C ILE A 617 31.13 -40.67 -29.98
N ARG A 618 30.91 -39.36 -29.77
CA ARG A 618 31.23 -38.70 -28.49
C ARG A 618 30.24 -39.07 -27.37
N LYS A 619 30.74 -39.42 -26.18
CA LYS A 619 29.94 -39.75 -24.98
C LYS A 619 28.99 -38.62 -24.53
N THR A 620 29.22 -37.37 -24.95
CA THR A 620 28.37 -36.20 -24.66
C THR A 620 27.16 -36.04 -25.59
N LEU A 621 27.07 -36.77 -26.71
CA LEU A 621 25.98 -36.61 -27.67
C LEU A 621 24.60 -36.98 -27.09
N PRO A 622 23.50 -36.33 -27.54
CA PRO A 622 22.13 -36.74 -27.25
C PRO A 622 21.85 -38.20 -27.61
N LYS A 623 20.92 -38.83 -26.88
CA LYS A 623 20.57 -40.26 -27.03
C LYS A 623 20.19 -40.62 -28.49
N GLY A 624 19.42 -39.76 -29.16
CA GLY A 624 18.96 -40.00 -30.53
C GLY A 624 20.09 -39.99 -31.55
N GLU A 625 20.98 -38.98 -31.46
CA GLU A 625 22.15 -38.85 -32.36
C GLU A 625 23.11 -40.03 -32.19
N LYS A 626 23.37 -40.48 -30.96
CA LYS A 626 24.15 -41.69 -30.69
C LYS A 626 23.59 -42.93 -31.38
N ILE A 627 22.27 -43.12 -31.34
CA ILE A 627 21.61 -44.27 -31.96
C ILE A 627 21.73 -44.15 -33.48
N VAL A 628 21.47 -42.99 -34.08
CA VAL A 628 21.60 -42.79 -35.54
C VAL A 628 23.05 -43.03 -36.01
N MET A 629 24.05 -42.51 -35.30
CA MET A 629 25.45 -42.78 -35.61
C MET A 629 25.78 -44.26 -35.47
N LEU A 630 25.41 -44.90 -34.36
CA LEU A 630 25.70 -46.32 -34.11
C LEU A 630 25.01 -47.23 -35.14
N CYS A 631 23.74 -46.97 -35.49
CA CYS A 631 23.04 -47.64 -36.59
C CYS A 631 23.81 -47.54 -37.91
N SER A 632 24.26 -46.33 -38.25
CA SER A 632 25.02 -46.10 -39.49
C SER A 632 26.35 -46.86 -39.47
N SER A 633 27.05 -46.89 -38.34
CA SER A 633 28.31 -47.64 -38.18
C SER A 633 28.13 -49.15 -38.36
N ILE A 634 27.01 -49.73 -37.91
CA ILE A 634 26.73 -51.18 -37.99
C ILE A 634 25.87 -51.55 -39.22
N GLY A 635 25.74 -50.66 -40.20
CA GLY A 635 25.03 -50.91 -41.47
C GLY A 635 23.50 -50.94 -41.39
N VAL A 636 22.91 -50.58 -40.25
CA VAL A 636 21.47 -50.60 -40.00
C VAL A 636 20.82 -49.32 -40.52
N LYS A 637 19.95 -49.44 -41.53
CA LYS A 637 19.20 -48.30 -42.10
C LYS A 637 18.20 -47.73 -41.09
N SER A 638 18.52 -46.60 -40.46
CA SER A 638 17.61 -45.94 -39.51
C SER A 638 16.60 -45.02 -40.21
N ASN A 639 15.32 -45.38 -40.19
CA ASN A 639 14.20 -44.50 -40.59
C ASN A 639 13.87 -43.42 -39.54
N LEU A 640 14.75 -43.21 -38.55
CA LEU A 640 14.76 -42.03 -37.68
C LEU A 640 15.13 -40.78 -38.50
N SER A 641 14.17 -40.32 -39.31
CA SER A 641 14.22 -39.08 -40.09
C SER A 641 14.87 -37.96 -39.30
N GLN A 642 15.84 -37.27 -39.92
CA GLN A 642 16.71 -36.24 -39.35
C GLN A 642 16.15 -35.68 -38.03
N VAL A 643 16.82 -35.99 -36.91
CA VAL A 643 16.49 -35.43 -35.59
C VAL A 643 16.58 -33.92 -35.75
N LYS A 644 15.42 -33.26 -35.96
CA LYS A 644 15.32 -31.84 -36.27
C LYS A 644 16.17 -31.13 -35.24
N SER A 645 17.26 -30.50 -35.69
CA SER A 645 18.24 -29.91 -34.80
C SER A 645 17.48 -29.08 -33.78
N ILE A 646 17.59 -29.45 -32.50
CA ILE A 646 16.80 -28.83 -31.44
C ILE A 646 17.29 -27.40 -31.41
N ARG A 647 16.53 -26.52 -32.09
CA ARG A 647 16.94 -25.17 -32.52
C ARG A 647 17.87 -24.62 -31.49
N ASN A 648 19.13 -24.41 -31.86
CA ASN A 648 20.18 -24.05 -30.91
C ASN A 648 19.64 -22.92 -30.04
N LYS A 649 19.21 -23.29 -28.83
CA LYS A 649 19.08 -22.34 -27.74
C LYS A 649 20.53 -22.02 -27.43
N HIS A 650 21.07 -21.05 -28.18
CA HIS A 650 21.88 -20.02 -27.59
C HIS A 650 21.30 -19.82 -26.20
N ARG A 651 22.04 -20.24 -25.18
CA ARG A 651 21.68 -19.97 -23.80
C ARG A 651 21.80 -18.46 -23.72
N CYS A 652 20.69 -17.78 -24.03
CA CYS A 652 20.58 -16.33 -24.04
C CYS A 652 21.07 -15.94 -22.65
N ILE A 653 22.29 -15.39 -22.61
CA ILE A 653 23.05 -15.26 -21.37
C ILE A 653 22.14 -14.40 -20.49
N PRO A 654 21.64 -14.91 -19.36
CA PRO A 654 20.59 -14.20 -18.64
C PRO A 654 21.13 -12.82 -18.32
N SER A 655 20.42 -11.78 -18.77
CA SER A 655 20.91 -10.40 -18.67
C SER A 655 21.33 -10.11 -17.24
N LEU A 656 22.34 -9.25 -17.06
CA LEU A 656 22.85 -8.90 -15.73
C LEU A 656 21.69 -8.52 -14.79
N HIS A 657 20.73 -7.74 -15.30
CA HIS A 657 19.45 -7.45 -14.64
C HIS A 657 18.70 -8.70 -14.16
N SER A 658 18.44 -9.68 -15.03
CA SER A 658 17.75 -10.93 -14.67
C SER A 658 18.54 -11.80 -13.67
N LEU A 659 19.87 -11.75 -13.70
CA LEU A 659 20.73 -12.41 -12.71
C LEU A 659 20.65 -11.69 -11.36
N CYS A 660 20.68 -10.36 -11.35
CA CYS A 660 20.53 -9.53 -10.15
C CYS A 660 19.17 -9.76 -9.48
N LEU A 661 18.06 -9.73 -10.23
CA LEU A 661 16.72 -10.03 -9.70
C LEU A 661 16.64 -11.46 -9.13
N LYS A 662 17.20 -12.45 -9.83
CA LYS A 662 17.28 -13.83 -9.34
C LYS A 662 18.13 -13.94 -8.07
N CYS A 663 19.21 -13.18 -7.97
CA CYS A 663 20.04 -13.09 -6.77
C CYS A 663 19.29 -12.43 -5.61
N LEU A 664 18.67 -11.26 -5.80
CA LEU A 664 17.88 -10.57 -4.78
C LEU A 664 16.78 -11.45 -4.21
N ARG A 665 16.12 -12.29 -5.02
CA ARG A 665 15.08 -13.23 -4.57
C ARG A 665 15.60 -14.36 -3.66
N LYS A 666 16.91 -14.68 -3.63
CA LYS A 666 17.52 -15.69 -2.73
C LYS A 666 17.31 -15.37 -1.23
N LYS A 667 17.38 -16.39 -0.37
CA LYS A 667 17.39 -16.22 1.11
C LYS A 667 18.60 -15.42 1.64
N GLU A 668 19.72 -15.44 0.92
CA GLU A 668 20.98 -14.72 1.25
C GLU A 668 20.80 -13.21 1.48
N TYR A 669 19.75 -12.60 0.92
CA TYR A 669 19.41 -11.20 1.16
C TYR A 669 18.09 -11.14 1.94
N PRO A 670 18.08 -10.70 3.22
CA PRO A 670 16.84 -10.60 4.00
C PRO A 670 15.91 -9.51 3.42
N LYS A 671 14.60 -9.59 3.71
CA LYS A 671 13.61 -8.56 3.28
C LYS A 671 14.07 -7.15 3.68
N GLU A 672 14.59 -7.02 4.90
CA GLU A 672 15.01 -5.75 5.49
C GLU A 672 16.16 -5.08 4.72
N ALA A 673 17.21 -5.81 4.37
CA ALA A 673 18.30 -5.27 3.55
C ALA A 673 17.83 -4.78 2.17
N VAL A 674 16.91 -5.52 1.54
CA VAL A 674 16.31 -5.10 0.26
C VAL A 674 15.39 -3.88 0.45
N ALA A 675 14.64 -3.81 1.55
CA ALA A 675 13.79 -2.67 1.91
C ALA A 675 14.61 -1.39 2.17
N ILE A 676 15.72 -1.47 2.90
CA ILE A 676 16.63 -0.34 3.16
C ILE A 676 17.22 0.19 1.85
N SER A 677 17.71 -0.70 0.99
CA SER A 677 18.25 -0.32 -0.33
C SER A 677 17.18 0.33 -1.21
N PHE A 678 15.97 -0.22 -1.25
CA PHE A 678 14.86 0.34 -2.03
C PHE A 678 14.41 1.72 -1.50
N ALA A 679 14.30 1.87 -0.17
CA ALA A 679 13.95 3.14 0.46
C ALA A 679 14.97 4.25 0.11
N ARG A 680 16.27 3.92 0.13
CA ARG A 680 17.35 4.81 -0.32
C ARG A 680 17.24 5.19 -1.79
N CYS A 681 16.89 4.25 -2.67
CA CYS A 681 16.73 4.53 -4.10
C CYS A 681 15.52 5.42 -4.42
N ILE A 682 14.39 5.28 -3.71
CA ILE A 682 13.20 6.12 -3.97
C ILE A 682 13.19 7.43 -3.17
N TRP A 683 14.04 7.59 -2.15
CA TRP A 683 14.09 8.78 -1.31
C TRP A 683 14.33 10.09 -2.10
N PRO A 684 15.29 10.20 -3.04
CA PRO A 684 15.49 11.42 -3.82
C PRO A 684 14.24 11.81 -4.62
N THR A 685 13.65 10.86 -5.34
CA THR A 685 12.42 11.08 -6.11
C THR A 685 11.27 11.53 -5.22
N LYS A 686 11.09 10.90 -4.04
CA LYS A 686 10.02 11.28 -3.10
C LYS A 686 10.29 12.60 -2.37
N LYS A 687 11.54 12.97 -2.12
CA LYS A 687 11.92 14.32 -1.65
C LYS A 687 11.55 15.36 -2.71
N SER A 688 11.91 15.15 -3.98
CA SER A 688 11.58 16.06 -5.07
C SER A 688 10.07 16.14 -5.34
N GLU A 689 9.33 15.03 -5.31
CA GLU A 689 7.86 15.05 -5.35
C GLU A 689 7.27 15.88 -4.21
N TRP A 690 7.76 15.71 -2.98
CA TRP A 690 7.28 16.48 -1.82
C TRP A 690 7.55 17.97 -1.96
N LEU A 691 8.75 18.34 -2.44
CA LEU A 691 9.11 19.75 -2.70
C LEU A 691 8.26 20.36 -3.81
N ASN A 692 8.07 19.66 -4.93
CA ASN A 692 7.25 20.15 -6.05
C ASN A 692 5.76 20.29 -5.69
N ASN A 693 5.30 19.65 -4.60
CA ASN A 693 3.96 19.80 -4.04
C ASN A 693 3.92 20.73 -2.80
N SER A 694 5.05 21.28 -2.36
CA SER A 694 5.14 22.19 -1.21
C SER A 694 4.74 23.61 -1.64
N HIS A 695 3.85 24.24 -0.88
CA HIS A 695 3.51 25.65 -1.07
C HIS A 695 4.62 26.61 -0.58
N VAL A 696 5.66 26.07 0.07
CA VAL A 696 6.91 26.77 0.39
C VAL A 696 8.08 25.86 0.05
N SER A 697 8.28 25.64 -1.25
CA SER A 697 9.28 24.73 -1.83
C SER A 697 10.68 25.33 -1.98
N GLU A 698 10.74 26.66 -2.13
CA GLU A 698 11.95 27.44 -2.37
C GLU A 698 12.78 27.65 -1.09
N GLU A 699 14.09 27.87 -1.27
CA GLU A 699 14.94 28.36 -0.19
C GLU A 699 14.45 29.75 0.28
N VAL A 700 14.19 29.88 1.57
CA VAL A 700 13.61 31.10 2.13
C VAL A 700 14.75 32.05 2.47
N LEU A 701 14.86 33.13 1.69
CA LEU A 701 15.76 34.25 1.98
C LEU A 701 15.19 35.06 3.16
N LEU A 702 16.00 35.25 4.19
CA LEU A 702 15.77 36.16 5.29
C LEU A 702 16.68 37.37 5.09
N GLU A 703 16.10 38.52 4.78
CA GLU A 703 16.83 39.79 4.66
C GLU A 703 16.80 40.56 5.98
N GLN A 704 17.84 41.35 6.22
CA GLN A 704 17.88 42.31 7.33
C GLN A 704 17.21 43.63 6.91
N ASP A 705 16.21 44.09 7.68
CA ASP A 705 15.56 45.40 7.48
C ASP A 705 16.62 46.52 7.42
N GLN A 706 16.67 47.25 6.31
CA GLN A 706 17.76 48.19 6.01
C GLN A 706 17.80 49.41 6.96
N ASP A 707 16.67 49.72 7.60
CA ASP A 707 16.45 51.02 8.25
C ASP A 707 16.83 51.10 9.75
N ASN A 708 17.14 50.00 10.46
CA ASN A 708 17.15 50.04 11.94
C ASN A 708 18.35 49.49 12.74
N VAL A 709 19.19 48.56 12.27
CA VAL A 709 20.34 48.12 13.10
C VAL A 709 21.60 47.77 12.29
N ARG A 710 22.72 48.46 12.59
CA ARG A 710 24.07 48.00 12.22
C ARG A 710 24.63 47.06 13.31
N THR A 711 24.27 45.77 13.24
CA THR A 711 25.03 44.70 13.91
C THR A 711 26.08 44.18 12.94
N GLU A 712 27.36 44.41 13.22
CA GLU A 712 28.48 44.06 12.33
C GLU A 712 28.78 42.54 12.28
N THR A 713 28.05 41.73 13.05
CA THR A 713 28.31 40.31 13.34
C THR A 713 27.42 39.32 12.58
N PHE A 714 26.64 39.75 11.59
CA PHE A 714 25.77 38.85 10.81
C PHE A 714 25.75 39.20 9.32
N PRO A 715 25.61 38.19 8.43
CA PRO A 715 25.44 38.44 7.00
C PRO A 715 24.09 39.11 6.73
N LYS A 716 24.08 40.10 5.82
CA LYS A 716 22.90 40.93 5.47
C LYS A 716 21.67 40.13 5.02
N SER A 717 21.88 38.90 4.56
CA SER A 717 20.84 37.94 4.24
C SER A 717 21.28 36.54 4.66
N THR A 718 20.38 35.77 5.25
CA THR A 718 20.59 34.34 5.55
C THR A 718 19.54 33.53 4.80
N SER A 719 19.97 32.45 4.14
CA SER A 719 19.07 31.57 3.38
C SER A 719 18.84 30.27 4.15
N PHE A 720 17.62 29.73 4.17
CA PHE A 720 17.34 28.45 4.84
C PHE A 720 16.32 27.59 4.10
N PHE A 721 16.47 26.28 4.24
CA PHE A 721 15.58 25.28 3.66
C PHE A 721 14.53 24.80 4.69
N PRO A 722 13.22 24.95 4.42
CA PRO A 722 12.17 24.47 5.32
C PRO A 722 12.04 22.94 5.25
N LEU A 723 12.10 22.28 6.41
CA LEU A 723 11.88 20.83 6.57
C LEU A 723 10.40 20.52 6.86
N TYR A 724 9.57 21.56 6.95
CA TYR A 724 8.13 21.56 7.21
C TYR A 724 7.42 22.45 6.18
N SER A 725 6.38 21.92 5.53
CA SER A 725 5.49 22.65 4.62
C SER A 725 4.15 22.91 5.33
N PRO A 726 3.67 24.17 5.41
CA PRO A 726 2.32 24.47 5.85
C PRO A 726 1.27 23.79 4.94
N GLU A 727 0.12 23.46 5.51
CA GLU A 727 -1.02 22.95 4.75
C GLU A 727 -1.75 24.11 4.06
N PHE A 728 -2.17 23.96 2.81
CA PHE A 728 -3.04 24.92 2.13
C PHE A 728 -4.50 24.46 2.17
N SER A 729 -5.36 25.23 2.83
CA SER A 729 -6.80 24.97 2.82
C SER A 729 -7.42 25.53 1.53
N GLY A 730 -7.79 24.64 0.61
CA GLY A 730 -8.50 25.02 -0.62
C GLY A 730 -9.90 25.62 -0.39
N GLU A 731 -10.55 25.29 0.73
CA GLU A 731 -11.84 25.89 1.13
C GLU A 731 -11.65 27.31 1.68
N ARG A 732 -10.64 27.51 2.52
CA ARG A 732 -10.40 28.79 3.22
C ARG A 732 -9.44 29.72 2.47
N GLN A 733 -8.82 29.24 1.38
CA GLN A 733 -7.85 29.94 0.51
C GLN A 733 -6.67 30.55 1.29
N GLN A 734 -6.10 29.77 2.21
CA GLN A 734 -5.03 30.21 3.11
C GLN A 734 -4.03 29.08 3.43
N LEU A 735 -2.80 29.46 3.78
CA LEU A 735 -1.82 28.55 4.39
C LEU A 735 -2.05 28.49 5.90
N GLU A 736 -1.95 27.29 6.47
CA GLU A 736 -2.28 26.98 7.85
C GLU A 736 -1.06 26.40 8.56
N VAL A 737 -0.30 27.29 9.21
CA VAL A 737 0.95 26.97 9.89
C VAL A 737 0.67 26.34 11.25
N LYS A 738 1.22 25.15 11.50
CA LYS A 738 0.95 24.35 12.70
C LYS A 738 2.13 24.37 13.65
N VAL A 739 1.96 25.03 14.79
CA VAL A 739 3.02 25.25 15.79
C VAL A 739 2.83 24.35 17.02
N MET A 740 3.95 23.80 17.51
CA MET A 740 4.03 23.16 18.82
C MET A 740 4.62 24.15 19.82
N ASP A 741 4.05 24.22 21.03
CA ASP A 741 4.56 25.13 22.06
C ASP A 741 6.02 24.86 22.47
N GLY A 742 6.82 25.93 22.44
CA GLY A 742 8.22 25.92 22.86
C GLY A 742 8.41 25.66 24.36
N THR A 743 7.44 26.00 25.22
CA THR A 743 7.56 25.85 26.69
C THR A 743 7.54 24.39 27.13
N HIS A 744 6.62 23.59 26.59
CA HIS A 744 6.58 22.14 26.75
C HIS A 744 7.81 21.48 26.12
N ILE A 745 8.35 22.01 25.02
CA ILE A 745 9.59 21.49 24.43
C ILE A 745 10.81 21.79 25.33
N ARG A 746 10.99 23.04 25.79
CA ARG A 746 12.04 23.46 26.73
C ARG A 746 12.04 22.62 28.01
N THR A 747 10.88 22.46 28.63
CA THR A 747 10.74 21.69 29.88
C THR A 747 11.00 20.20 29.67
N ASN A 748 10.65 19.63 28.50
CA ASN A 748 11.03 18.26 28.13
C ASN A 748 12.54 18.10 27.89
N LEU A 749 13.19 19.05 27.19
CA LEU A 749 14.65 19.02 26.97
C LEU A 749 15.42 19.08 28.30
N LYS A 750 15.09 20.05 29.18
CA LYS A 750 15.59 20.11 30.57
C LYS A 750 15.43 18.76 31.28
N SER A 751 14.22 18.19 31.21
CA SER A 751 13.90 16.94 31.90
C SER A 751 14.62 15.71 31.35
N LYS A 752 15.03 15.73 30.07
CA LYS A 752 15.80 14.64 29.47
C LYS A 752 17.30 14.80 29.72
N LEU A 753 17.84 16.02 29.62
CA LEU A 753 19.21 16.36 30.02
C LEU A 753 19.48 15.91 31.46
N ILE A 754 18.63 16.32 32.41
CA ILE A 754 18.76 15.95 33.84
C ILE A 754 18.83 14.44 34.07
N LYS A 755 18.07 13.63 33.32
CA LYS A 755 18.00 12.17 33.52
C LYS A 755 19.03 11.36 32.74
N ASN A 756 19.48 11.83 31.57
CA ASN A 756 20.20 10.99 30.61
C ASN A 756 21.28 11.71 29.79
N GLY A 757 21.45 13.02 29.89
CA GLY A 757 22.17 13.80 28.87
C GLY A 757 21.37 13.96 27.57
N LEU A 758 21.94 14.67 26.60
CA LEU A 758 21.38 14.95 25.27
C LEU A 758 22.45 14.77 24.18
N GLY A 759 22.73 13.51 23.84
CA GLY A 759 23.82 13.16 22.93
C GLY A 759 25.15 13.41 23.62
N ASP A 760 25.97 14.29 23.04
CA ASP A 760 27.30 14.63 23.57
C ASP A 760 27.23 15.53 24.82
N VAL A 761 26.09 16.20 25.05
CA VAL A 761 25.84 17.13 26.18
C VAL A 761 25.51 16.35 27.46
N LYS A 762 26.35 16.44 28.49
CA LYS A 762 26.24 15.70 29.76
C LYS A 762 25.63 16.56 30.87
N ILE A 763 25.06 15.91 31.90
CA ILE A 763 24.43 16.61 33.03
C ILE A 763 25.42 17.01 34.12
N ASP A 764 26.54 16.28 34.27
CA ASP A 764 27.47 16.46 35.39
C ASP A 764 28.13 17.85 35.45
N PRO A 765 28.44 18.54 34.33
CA PRO A 765 28.84 19.95 34.35
C PRO A 765 27.83 20.88 35.04
N TRP A 766 26.53 20.74 34.76
CA TRP A 766 25.50 21.51 35.49
C TRP A 766 25.44 21.15 36.98
N LYS A 767 25.71 19.89 37.36
CA LYS A 767 25.81 19.51 38.79
C LYS A 767 26.99 20.21 39.46
N GLN A 768 28.15 20.28 38.81
CA GLN A 768 29.33 21.00 39.31
C GLN A 768 29.04 22.50 39.47
N VAL A 769 28.43 23.14 38.47
CA VAL A 769 28.03 24.55 38.56
C VAL A 769 27.01 24.78 39.69
N ALA A 770 26.02 23.90 39.84
CA ALA A 770 25.05 23.96 40.94
C ALA A 770 25.68 23.77 42.32
N GLN A 771 26.71 22.93 42.44
CA GLN A 771 27.49 22.70 43.66
C GLN A 771 28.44 23.87 43.99
N SER A 772 28.90 24.63 42.98
CA SER A 772 29.80 25.77 43.18
C SER A 772 29.17 26.92 44.00
N GLY A 773 27.83 27.00 44.02
CA GLY A 773 27.08 28.06 44.70
C GLY A 773 27.13 29.45 44.05
N LYS A 774 27.96 29.65 43.01
CA LYS A 774 28.24 30.97 42.39
C LYS A 774 27.08 31.55 41.58
N THR A 775 26.25 30.70 40.98
CA THR A 775 25.11 31.06 40.12
C THR A 775 23.80 31.04 40.91
N TYR A 776 22.66 31.21 40.25
CA TYR A 776 21.35 30.92 40.85
C TYR A 776 20.93 29.44 40.82
N LEU A 777 21.66 28.59 40.10
CA LEU A 777 21.34 27.15 39.98
C LEU A 777 21.66 26.40 41.28
N ARG A 778 20.76 25.51 41.75
CA ARG A 778 20.90 24.76 43.01
C ARG A 778 20.76 23.26 42.78
N PRO A 779 21.44 22.38 43.54
CA PRO A 779 21.41 20.93 43.30
C PRO A 779 20.00 20.33 43.28
N ALA A 780 19.10 20.79 44.17
CA ALA A 780 17.69 20.39 44.22
C ALA A 780 16.89 20.73 42.94
N MET A 781 17.37 21.62 42.07
CA MET A 781 16.74 21.91 40.77
C MET A 781 17.07 20.83 39.71
N LEU A 782 18.15 20.06 39.94
CA LEU A 782 18.65 18.99 39.07
C LEU A 782 18.38 17.59 39.65
N GLU A 783 17.67 17.51 40.78
CA GLU A 783 17.48 16.28 41.52
C GLU A 783 16.43 15.36 40.87
N VAL A 784 16.79 14.08 40.73
CA VAL A 784 15.91 13.00 40.29
C VAL A 784 15.62 12.12 41.50
N ARG A 785 14.34 12.01 41.86
CA ARG A 785 13.85 11.18 42.97
C ARG A 785 13.95 9.69 42.64
N ASP A 786 13.87 8.85 43.66
CA ASP A 786 13.87 7.38 43.54
C ASP A 786 12.78 6.82 42.61
N ASP A 787 11.67 7.54 42.44
CA ASP A 787 10.58 7.20 41.51
C ASP A 787 10.82 7.66 40.05
N GLY A 788 12.05 8.10 39.75
CA GLY A 788 12.49 8.58 38.45
C GLY A 788 11.93 9.94 38.04
N LYS A 789 11.27 10.69 38.93
CA LYS A 789 10.69 12.02 38.64
C LYS A 789 11.60 13.16 39.10
N ILE A 790 11.48 14.30 38.42
CA ILE A 790 12.14 15.56 38.80
C ILE A 790 11.12 16.41 39.56
N LEU A 791 11.49 16.93 40.73
CA LEU A 791 10.61 17.71 41.63
C LEU A 791 9.84 18.83 40.92
N HIS A 792 10.49 19.51 39.96
CA HIS A 792 9.93 20.64 39.22
C HIS A 792 9.99 20.42 37.69
N GLN A 793 9.59 19.24 37.23
CA GLN A 793 9.65 18.83 35.81
C GLN A 793 9.08 19.91 34.86
N GLN A 794 7.85 20.37 35.09
CA GLN A 794 7.15 21.37 34.26
C GLN A 794 7.53 22.84 34.52
N SER A 795 8.44 23.15 35.46
CA SER A 795 8.80 24.54 35.77
C SER A 795 9.65 25.19 34.66
N ASP A 796 9.08 26.16 33.94
CA ASP A 796 9.79 27.06 33.02
C ASP A 796 10.75 28.04 33.75
N PRO A 797 10.43 28.63 34.92
CA PRO A 797 11.40 29.40 35.69
C PRO A 797 12.71 28.62 35.96
N PHE A 798 12.62 27.32 36.23
CA PHE A 798 13.80 26.48 36.43
C PHE A 798 14.54 26.16 35.13
N VAL A 799 13.88 26.19 33.96
CA VAL A 799 14.57 26.18 32.65
C VAL A 799 15.41 27.45 32.53
N ARG A 800 14.83 28.62 32.83
CA ARG A 800 15.51 29.92 32.74
C ARG A 800 16.73 29.97 33.66
N THR A 801 16.65 29.45 34.89
CA THR A 801 17.81 29.34 35.80
C THR A 801 18.85 28.34 35.33
N MET A 802 18.46 27.19 34.73
CA MET A 802 19.41 26.17 34.26
C MET A 802 20.17 26.59 32.99
N PHE A 803 19.58 27.44 32.16
CA PHE A 803 20.19 27.97 30.94
C PHE A 803 20.40 29.49 31.00
N ALA A 804 20.79 29.99 32.18
CA ALA A 804 21.14 31.38 32.41
C ALA A 804 22.59 31.70 31.98
N GLU A 805 22.89 32.98 31.79
CA GLU A 805 24.20 33.47 31.34
C GLU A 805 25.30 33.27 32.39
N ASP A 806 24.98 33.37 33.69
CA ASP A 806 25.89 33.04 34.80
C ASP A 806 26.26 31.54 34.81
N VAL A 807 25.30 30.67 34.50
CA VAL A 807 25.54 29.22 34.32
C VAL A 807 26.37 28.94 33.07
N GLN A 808 26.12 29.66 31.96
CA GLN A 808 26.92 29.56 30.74
C GLN A 808 28.40 29.94 31.00
N GLU A 809 28.66 31.02 31.74
CA GLU A 809 30.01 31.44 32.12
C GLU A 809 30.72 30.44 33.04
N GLU A 810 30.03 29.90 34.04
CA GLU A 810 30.64 28.92 34.96
C GLU A 810 30.88 27.55 34.32
N LEU A 811 30.12 27.18 33.29
CA LEU A 811 30.44 26.02 32.44
C LEU A 811 31.76 26.25 31.66
N LEU A 812 31.95 27.42 31.04
CA LEU A 812 33.22 27.78 30.36
C LEU A 812 34.40 27.82 31.35
N ARG A 813 34.23 28.43 32.53
CA ARG A 813 35.26 28.46 33.58
C ARG A 813 35.62 27.07 34.13
N GLY A 814 34.74 26.08 33.95
CA GLY A 814 34.98 24.67 34.25
C GLY A 814 35.60 23.85 33.12
N GLY A 815 35.79 24.42 31.92
CA GLY A 815 36.26 23.70 30.73
C GLY A 815 35.18 22.86 30.03
N HIS A 816 33.90 23.17 30.24
CA HIS A 816 32.76 22.41 29.71
C HIS A 816 32.16 23.10 28.48
N ASP A 817 32.96 23.25 27.42
CA ASP A 817 32.62 24.08 26.26
C ASP A 817 31.39 23.59 25.48
N ILE A 818 31.19 22.28 25.37
CA ILE A 818 30.04 21.68 24.68
C ILE A 818 28.74 22.03 25.43
N GLU A 819 28.73 21.85 26.74
CA GLU A 819 27.62 22.19 27.63
C GLU A 819 27.36 23.70 27.67
N ALA A 820 28.41 24.52 27.71
CA ALA A 820 28.29 25.98 27.65
C ALA A 820 27.72 26.47 26.31
N HIS A 821 28.16 25.89 25.19
CA HIS A 821 27.64 26.21 23.86
C HIS A 821 26.16 25.80 23.73
N PHE A 822 25.79 24.61 24.22
CA PHE A 822 24.39 24.19 24.27
C PHE A 822 23.52 25.10 25.18
N CYS A 823 24.06 25.52 26.32
CA CYS A 823 23.45 26.50 27.23
C CYS A 823 23.17 27.82 26.49
N LYS A 824 24.17 28.37 25.79
CA LYS A 824 24.06 29.58 24.95
C LYS A 824 22.96 29.44 23.90
N ILE A 825 22.92 28.32 23.17
CA ILE A 825 21.92 28.08 22.11
C ILE A 825 20.50 28.02 22.69
N LEU A 826 20.26 27.23 23.75
CA LEU A 826 18.91 27.14 24.34
C LEU A 826 18.46 28.48 24.94
N ARG A 827 19.37 29.23 25.56
CA ARG A 827 19.11 30.58 26.05
C ARG A 827 18.72 31.52 24.91
N GLN A 828 19.52 31.59 23.85
CA GLN A 828 19.28 32.50 22.73
C GLN A 828 18.00 32.17 21.96
N TRP A 829 17.63 30.89 21.84
CA TRP A 829 16.31 30.49 21.33
C TRP A 829 15.19 30.94 22.28
N HIS A 830 15.28 30.68 23.58
CA HIS A 830 14.25 31.12 24.53
C HIS A 830 14.07 32.65 24.54
N GLU A 831 15.16 33.41 24.47
CA GLU A 831 15.15 34.87 24.28
C GLU A 831 14.43 35.23 22.96
N ALA A 832 14.67 34.51 21.86
CA ALA A 832 13.97 34.72 20.59
C ALA A 832 12.44 34.44 20.66
N GLU A 833 11.99 33.53 21.52
CA GLU A 833 10.56 33.27 21.76
C GLU A 833 9.91 34.29 22.72
N ASP A 834 10.60 34.64 23.82
CA ASP A 834 10.00 35.31 24.97
C ASP A 834 10.39 36.80 25.10
N GLN A 835 11.60 37.21 24.72
CA GLN A 835 12.11 38.56 24.99
C GLN A 835 11.51 39.60 24.01
N PRO A 836 10.92 40.71 24.49
CA PRO A 836 10.48 41.80 23.62
C PRO A 836 11.69 42.59 23.07
N GLY A 837 11.49 43.33 21.97
CA GLY A 837 12.49 44.24 21.41
C GLY A 837 13.48 43.62 20.40
N ILE A 838 13.75 42.32 20.48
CA ILE A 838 14.59 41.61 19.48
C ILE A 838 13.91 41.68 18.08
N PRO A 839 14.61 42.11 17.01
CA PRO A 839 14.07 42.14 15.63
C PRO A 839 13.73 40.75 15.06
N ALA A 840 12.86 40.70 14.05
CA ALA A 840 12.42 39.45 13.42
C ALA A 840 13.60 38.63 12.86
N PHE A 841 14.49 39.26 12.08
CA PHE A 841 15.70 38.63 11.53
C PHE A 841 16.56 37.96 12.61
N GLU A 842 16.84 38.67 13.71
CA GLU A 842 17.68 38.14 14.80
C GLU A 842 17.01 36.95 15.52
N ARG A 843 15.68 36.97 15.70
CA ARG A 843 14.92 35.80 16.23
C ARG A 843 15.06 34.58 15.33
N CYS A 844 14.96 34.77 14.02
CA CYS A 844 15.14 33.71 13.04
C CYS A 844 16.56 33.14 13.12
N VAL A 845 17.60 33.97 13.10
CA VAL A 845 19.00 33.54 13.22
C VAL A 845 19.27 32.76 14.51
N ARG A 846 18.83 33.29 15.68
CA ARG A 846 18.93 32.60 16.98
C ARG A 846 18.27 31.22 16.97
N SER A 847 17.11 31.11 16.32
CA SER A 847 16.37 29.84 16.20
C SER A 847 17.03 28.88 15.19
N LEU A 848 17.61 29.39 14.11
CA LEU A 848 18.35 28.59 13.12
C LEU A 848 19.62 27.97 13.72
N LYS A 849 20.31 28.64 14.67
CA LYS A 849 21.44 28.02 15.40
C LYS A 849 21.02 26.77 16.18
N LEU A 850 19.84 26.78 16.82
CA LEU A 850 19.28 25.57 17.44
C LEU A 850 18.87 24.51 16.41
N LYS A 851 18.25 24.89 15.29
CA LYS A 851 17.95 23.95 14.19
C LYS A 851 19.23 23.29 13.66
N ALA A 852 20.30 24.04 13.44
CA ALA A 852 21.58 23.50 12.98
C ALA A 852 22.20 22.54 14.00
N TRP A 853 22.24 22.91 15.29
CA TRP A 853 22.70 22.01 16.35
C TRP A 853 21.89 20.70 16.40
N LEU A 854 20.56 20.77 16.21
CA LEU A 854 19.70 19.58 16.13
C LEU A 854 19.98 18.74 14.88
N MET A 855 20.10 19.37 13.71
CA MET A 855 20.23 18.70 12.41
C MET A 855 21.65 18.19 12.08
N ASN A 856 22.69 18.67 12.76
CA ASN A 856 24.06 18.16 12.60
C ASN A 856 24.11 16.62 12.74
N ARG A 857 24.71 15.90 11.78
CA ARG A 857 24.72 14.42 11.67
C ARG A 857 23.33 13.74 11.52
N TYR A 858 22.25 14.44 11.18
CA TYR A 858 20.97 13.81 10.86
C TYR A 858 20.87 13.49 9.35
N ASP A 859 20.86 12.21 9.01
CA ASP A 859 20.70 11.73 7.63
C ASP A 859 19.24 11.37 7.31
N PHE A 860 18.64 12.05 6.34
CA PHE A 860 17.30 11.72 5.82
C PHE A 860 17.30 10.53 4.85
N ALA A 861 18.44 10.16 4.26
CA ALA A 861 18.62 8.95 3.47
C ALA A 861 19.00 7.72 4.34
N ALA A 862 19.04 7.86 5.67
CA ALA A 862 19.16 6.74 6.59
C ALA A 862 17.84 5.99 6.68
N PHE A 863 17.89 4.68 6.42
CA PHE A 863 16.77 3.76 6.61
C PHE A 863 17.26 2.52 7.39
N PRO A 864 16.51 2.05 8.41
CA PRO A 864 15.27 2.61 8.95
C PRO A 864 15.45 4.02 9.56
N PRO A 865 14.41 4.88 9.51
CA PRO A 865 14.42 6.16 10.22
C PRO A 865 14.48 5.95 11.74
N PRO A 866 14.98 6.94 12.52
CA PRO A 866 15.10 6.83 13.97
C PRO A 866 13.83 6.34 14.68
N SER A 867 13.97 5.33 15.54
CA SER A 867 12.83 4.57 16.06
C SER A 867 12.13 5.26 17.25
N GLN A 868 12.89 5.69 18.26
CA GLN A 868 12.39 6.31 19.49
C GLN A 868 13.11 7.62 19.86
N TYR A 869 14.41 7.71 19.62
CA TYR A 869 15.27 8.83 20.04
C TYR A 869 16.17 9.31 18.91
N VAL A 870 16.52 10.60 18.95
CA VAL A 870 17.51 11.28 18.09
C VAL A 870 18.39 12.12 19.01
N LYS A 871 19.71 11.91 19.05
CA LYS A 871 20.62 12.56 20.03
C LYS A 871 20.11 12.47 21.49
N GLY A 872 19.53 11.33 21.88
CA GLY A 872 18.88 11.14 23.18
C GLY A 872 17.55 11.89 23.38
N ILE A 873 17.18 12.85 22.52
CA ILE A 873 15.89 13.55 22.53
C ILE A 873 14.80 12.58 22.03
N PRO A 874 13.62 12.46 22.67
CA PRO A 874 12.51 11.68 22.13
C PRO A 874 12.12 12.19 20.73
N ARG A 875 11.93 11.29 19.75
CA ARG A 875 11.73 11.67 18.34
C ARG A 875 10.63 12.72 18.13
N VAL A 876 9.50 12.58 18.81
CA VAL A 876 8.37 13.53 18.75
C VAL A 876 8.77 14.93 19.22
N THR A 877 9.63 15.04 20.25
CA THR A 877 10.16 16.31 20.75
C THR A 877 11.18 16.92 19.78
N PHE A 878 12.05 16.09 19.20
CA PHE A 878 13.04 16.50 18.20
C PHE A 878 12.36 17.10 16.95
N GLU A 879 11.44 16.35 16.35
CA GLU A 879 10.72 16.76 15.14
C GLU A 879 9.77 17.94 15.41
N GLY A 880 9.10 17.92 16.57
CA GLY A 880 8.26 19.02 17.03
C GLY A 880 9.00 20.34 17.13
N LEU A 881 10.24 20.32 17.65
CA LEU A 881 11.11 21.48 17.76
C LEU A 881 11.61 21.97 16.40
N VAL A 882 12.23 21.10 15.59
CA VAL A 882 12.74 21.47 14.26
C VAL A 882 11.62 22.06 13.38
N CYS A 883 10.46 21.39 13.36
CA CYS A 883 9.31 21.86 12.59
C CYS A 883 8.58 23.05 13.26
N SER A 884 8.83 23.38 14.54
CA SER A 884 8.33 24.63 15.14
C SER A 884 9.23 25.81 14.77
N ILE A 885 10.55 25.64 14.78
CA ILE A 885 11.50 26.66 14.30
C ILE A 885 11.14 27.06 12.86
N ASP A 886 10.95 26.08 11.96
CA ASP A 886 10.55 26.36 10.58
C ASP A 886 9.17 27.04 10.50
N ALA A 887 8.16 26.51 11.19
CA ALA A 887 6.83 27.12 11.23
C ALA A 887 6.86 28.59 11.70
N HIS A 888 7.63 28.92 12.74
CA HIS A 888 7.77 30.28 13.26
C HIS A 888 8.50 31.22 12.29
N ILE A 889 9.50 30.74 11.56
CA ILE A 889 10.20 31.55 10.55
C ILE A 889 9.27 31.79 9.35
N LEU A 890 8.50 30.79 8.93
CA LEU A 890 7.50 30.93 7.86
C LEU A 890 6.40 31.93 8.21
N LEU A 891 5.97 32.03 9.47
CA LEU A 891 5.02 33.05 9.91
C LEU A 891 5.53 34.49 9.71
N TYR A 892 6.85 34.75 9.76
CA TYR A 892 7.38 36.07 9.41
C TYR A 892 7.24 36.41 7.92
N ARG A 893 7.24 35.41 7.02
CA ARG A 893 6.96 35.60 5.58
C ARG A 893 5.45 35.71 5.27
N LEU A 894 4.60 35.11 6.11
CA LEU A 894 3.14 35.05 5.89
C LEU A 894 2.34 36.16 6.59
N VAL A 895 2.81 36.69 7.73
CA VAL A 895 2.15 37.80 8.42
C VAL A 895 2.60 39.14 7.84
N LYS A 896 1.63 39.98 7.45
CA LYS A 896 1.86 41.28 6.80
C LYS A 896 2.83 42.16 7.63
N GLY A 897 3.90 42.62 6.98
CA GLY A 897 4.92 43.46 7.59
C GLY A 897 5.83 42.74 8.59
N SER A 898 5.91 41.40 8.53
CA SER A 898 6.78 40.57 9.39
C SER A 898 6.58 40.80 10.89
N ALA A 899 5.39 41.27 11.28
CA ALA A 899 5.09 41.75 12.62
C ALA A 899 4.11 40.83 13.34
N TYR A 900 4.59 39.68 13.81
CA TYR A 900 3.83 38.83 14.74
C TYR A 900 4.61 38.57 16.02
N ASN A 901 3.89 38.35 17.12
CA ASN A 901 4.46 38.06 18.43
C ASN A 901 4.53 36.54 18.66
N TRP A 902 5.75 36.01 18.81
CA TRP A 902 6.01 34.59 19.06
C TRP A 902 5.25 34.06 20.30
N ARG A 903 5.10 34.86 21.36
CA ARG A 903 4.32 34.48 22.56
C ARG A 903 2.83 34.22 22.28
N SER A 904 2.21 34.94 21.34
CA SER A 904 0.80 34.69 20.94
C SER A 904 0.64 33.43 20.09
N VAL A 905 1.76 32.78 19.76
CA VAL A 905 1.85 31.49 19.06
C VAL A 905 2.50 30.45 19.99
N SER A 906 1.98 30.38 21.22
CA SER A 906 2.38 29.43 22.27
C SER A 906 1.16 29.02 23.11
N THR A 907 1.27 27.94 23.89
CA THR A 907 0.18 27.55 24.81
C THR A 907 0.13 28.43 26.07
N LEU A 908 1.04 29.38 26.29
CA LEU A 908 1.01 30.26 27.47
C LEU A 908 -0.27 31.10 27.58
N VAL A 909 -0.81 31.57 26.44
CA VAL A 909 -2.11 32.29 26.41
C VAL A 909 -3.24 31.38 26.90
N ALA A 910 -3.11 30.08 26.64
CA ALA A 910 -4.03 29.02 27.03
C ALA A 910 -3.85 28.59 28.49
N GLU A 911 -2.61 28.45 28.97
CA GLU A 911 -2.31 28.21 30.39
C GLU A 911 -2.87 29.34 31.27
N ASN A 912 -2.67 30.60 30.86
CA ASN A 912 -3.25 31.77 31.56
C ASN A 912 -4.78 31.73 31.60
N PHE A 913 -5.43 31.43 30.47
CA PHE A 913 -6.89 31.26 30.41
C PHE A 913 -7.39 30.14 31.35
N MET A 914 -6.68 29.00 31.39
CA MET A 914 -7.03 27.89 32.27
C MET A 914 -6.77 28.21 33.75
N GLY A 915 -5.77 29.04 34.06
CA GLY A 915 -5.54 29.59 35.40
C GLY A 915 -6.70 30.48 35.86
N GLU A 916 -7.12 31.44 35.03
CA GLU A 916 -8.27 32.29 35.34
C GLU A 916 -9.60 31.50 35.42
N LEU A 917 -9.72 30.39 34.69
CA LEU A 917 -10.85 29.46 34.82
C LEU A 917 -10.79 28.63 36.11
N ALA A 918 -9.60 28.24 36.58
CA ALA A 918 -9.43 27.58 37.86
C ALA A 918 -9.76 28.52 39.03
N GLU A 919 -9.25 29.75 39.02
CA GLU A 919 -9.55 30.78 40.05
C GLU A 919 -11.04 31.15 40.13
N ARG A 920 -11.78 31.00 39.02
CA ARG A 920 -13.20 31.35 38.91
C ARG A 920 -14.14 30.14 38.94
N ALA A 921 -13.60 28.93 39.04
CA ALA A 921 -14.40 27.70 39.15
C ALA A 921 -15.30 27.77 40.38
N SER A 922 -16.58 27.40 40.24
CA SER A 922 -17.56 27.52 41.32
C SER A 922 -17.41 26.48 42.46
N ASN A 923 -16.23 25.88 42.63
CA ASN A 923 -15.93 24.92 43.69
C ASN A 923 -14.57 25.22 44.36
N SER A 924 -14.38 24.70 45.57
CA SER A 924 -13.18 24.94 46.41
C SER A 924 -11.88 24.38 45.85
N ASN A 925 -11.93 23.61 44.76
CA ASN A 925 -10.81 22.79 44.30
C ASN A 925 -10.16 23.34 43.01
N GLY A 926 -10.68 24.45 42.47
CA GLY A 926 -10.14 25.09 41.26
C GLY A 926 -10.33 24.28 39.97
N VAL A 927 -11.32 23.38 39.92
CA VAL A 927 -11.60 22.53 38.75
C VAL A 927 -13.04 22.78 38.33
N PRO A 928 -13.33 23.45 37.20
CA PRO A 928 -14.71 23.74 36.79
C PRO A 928 -15.49 22.43 36.62
N SER A 929 -16.73 22.38 37.12
CA SER A 929 -17.57 21.19 36.93
C SER A 929 -18.14 21.17 35.51
N GLY A 930 -18.36 19.98 34.95
CA GLY A 930 -18.97 19.85 33.62
C GLY A 930 -20.35 20.53 33.52
N ALA A 931 -21.10 20.63 34.61
CA ALA A 931 -22.38 21.34 34.68
C ALA A 931 -22.23 22.88 34.69
N MET A 932 -21.13 23.42 35.20
CA MET A 932 -20.90 24.88 35.32
C MET A 932 -19.97 25.44 34.24
N LEU A 933 -19.20 24.59 33.54
CA LEU A 933 -18.23 24.98 32.51
C LEU A 933 -18.79 25.99 31.49
N ALA A 934 -20.01 25.77 30.99
CA ALA A 934 -20.65 26.69 30.04
C ALA A 934 -20.88 28.11 30.62
N SER A 935 -21.26 28.18 31.90
CA SER A 935 -21.41 29.43 32.66
C SER A 935 -20.05 30.11 32.86
N ASP A 936 -19.04 29.33 33.23
CA ASP A 936 -17.74 29.85 33.66
C ASP A 936 -16.91 30.29 32.45
N MET A 937 -16.99 29.55 31.34
CA MET A 937 -16.56 30.00 30.00
C MET A 937 -17.23 31.34 29.64
N GLY A 938 -18.54 31.47 29.79
CA GLY A 938 -19.28 32.71 29.51
C GLY A 938 -18.80 33.91 30.34
N LYS A 939 -18.57 33.72 31.65
CA LYS A 939 -18.04 34.77 32.55
C LYS A 939 -16.65 35.23 32.11
N ILE A 940 -15.77 34.32 31.69
CA ILE A 940 -14.41 34.64 31.25
C ILE A 940 -14.42 35.28 29.86
N SER A 941 -15.29 34.82 28.95
CA SER A 941 -15.51 35.51 27.67
C SER A 941 -15.93 36.97 27.88
N GLN A 942 -16.82 37.25 28.83
CA GLN A 942 -17.20 38.63 29.19
C GLN A 942 -16.03 39.41 29.79
N LEU A 943 -15.25 38.82 30.71
CA LEU A 943 -14.05 39.44 31.27
C LEU A 943 -13.01 39.79 30.20
N HIS A 944 -12.77 38.88 29.26
CA HIS A 944 -11.81 39.05 28.17
C HIS A 944 -12.33 40.08 27.14
N ALA A 945 -13.64 40.11 26.87
CA ALA A 945 -14.26 41.15 26.06
C ALA A 945 -14.19 42.55 26.72
N MET A 946 -14.37 42.67 28.03
CA MET A 946 -14.19 43.93 28.77
C MET A 946 -12.73 44.40 28.81
N ARG A 947 -11.79 43.46 28.78
CA ARG A 947 -10.34 43.71 28.69
C ARG A 947 -9.94 44.26 27.32
N LEU A 948 -10.47 43.70 26.24
CA LEU A 948 -10.18 44.13 24.88
C LEU A 948 -10.73 45.55 24.62
N LYS A 949 -9.86 46.48 24.22
CA LYS A 949 -10.29 47.87 23.95
C LYS A 949 -11.26 47.94 22.76
N PRO A 950 -12.48 48.50 22.93
CA PRO A 950 -13.35 48.83 21.81
C PRO A 950 -12.64 49.77 20.83
N GLY A 951 -12.78 49.53 19.52
CA GLY A 951 -12.27 50.41 18.46
C GLY A 951 -10.87 50.10 17.92
N ARG A 952 -10.24 48.96 18.25
CA ARG A 952 -9.13 48.42 17.46
C ARG A 952 -9.63 47.35 16.50
N TYR A 953 -9.37 47.55 15.20
CA TYR A 953 -9.54 46.51 14.19
C TYR A 953 -8.40 45.49 14.33
N VAL A 954 -8.76 44.24 14.63
CA VAL A 954 -7.82 43.12 14.72
C VAL A 954 -7.97 42.28 13.46
N HIS A 955 -6.87 42.12 12.71
CA HIS A 955 -6.91 41.63 11.34
C HIS A 955 -6.37 40.19 11.16
N ILE A 956 -5.62 39.65 12.13
CA ILE A 956 -4.95 38.33 12.04
C ILE A 956 -4.92 37.69 13.43
N TYR A 957 -5.29 36.42 13.55
CA TYR A 957 -5.30 35.69 14.82
C TYR A 957 -4.79 34.24 14.66
N ASN A 958 -4.53 33.60 15.79
CA ASN A 958 -4.10 32.21 15.93
C ASN A 958 -5.16 31.41 16.72
N ILE A 959 -5.40 30.15 16.34
CA ILE A 959 -6.22 29.22 17.14
C ILE A 959 -5.32 28.35 18.03
N ILE A 960 -5.51 28.43 19.34
CA ILE A 960 -4.76 27.64 20.32
C ILE A 960 -5.65 26.52 20.85
N ILE A 961 -5.16 25.29 20.78
CA ILE A 961 -5.89 24.07 21.17
C ILE A 961 -5.29 23.50 22.46
N ILE A 962 -6.11 23.46 23.52
CA ILE A 962 -5.72 22.99 24.87
C ILE A 962 -6.50 21.75 25.27
N LEU A 963 -5.85 20.88 26.05
CA LEU A 963 -6.52 19.87 26.86
C LEU A 963 -6.38 20.19 28.34
N HIS A 964 -7.47 20.02 29.08
CA HIS A 964 -7.48 20.12 30.53
C HIS A 964 -8.21 18.93 31.13
N ASN A 965 -7.64 18.31 32.16
CA ASN A 965 -8.28 17.15 32.82
C ASN A 965 -9.34 17.63 33.82
N PHE A 966 -10.52 17.01 33.77
CA PHE A 966 -11.41 16.96 34.93
C PHE A 966 -10.87 15.95 35.96
N LYS A 967 -11.26 16.12 37.21
CA LYS A 967 -11.22 15.12 38.28
C LYS A 967 -12.51 15.19 39.08
#